data_AF-A0AAE1VWX2-F1
#
_entry.id   AF-A0AAE1VWX2-F1
#
_cell.length_a   1.000
_cell.length_b   1.000
_cell.length_c   1.000
_cell.angle_alpha   90.00
_cell.angle_beta   90.00
_cell.angle_gamma   90.00
#
_symmetry.space_group_name_H-M   'P 1'
#
loop_
_entity.id
_entity.type
_entity.pdbx_description
1 polymer ?
#
loop_
_entity_poly.entity_id
_entity_poly.type
_entity_poly.pdbx_seq_one_letter_code
_entity_poly.pdbx_strand_id
1 'polypeptide(L)'
;MGKLEGYQLEQAGDVFFHMLFTYPLAKFRERLDPKKEKIPQHVLQVIEEELTKLQLLEASSSEFNVTRNYLDWLTALPWGEYSDENFDVIQAQKILDEDHYGLTDVKERILEFIAVGKTQRNLTSQLVGFFLLLQFKFSLCNVGKIVCLSGPPGVGKTSIGRSIARALNRKFYRFSVGGLSDVAEIKGHRRTYIGAMPGKMVQCLKSVGTANPLVLIDEIDKLGRGHAGDPASAMLELLDPEQNANFLDHYLDVPIDLSKVLFVCTANVVEMIPNPLLDRMEVISIAGYITDEKMHIARDYLEKTTREACGIKPEQVEVTDSALLALIENYCREAGVRNLQKQIEKIYRKIALQLVRQGAYIQPVVRAQVQPDDVKAQSGSVSNETAVERVEAETVDHTIDKKESGNAVEAEIVDSPADQIPTSMDQSGTPEDTLEAEKTQETQAVEKVEKVLVDSSNLVDFVGKPVFHAERIYDQTPVGVVMGLAWTAMGGSTLYIETTPVEQGEGKGALNLTGQLGDVMKESAQIAYTVARAILLEKDPENPFFGNTKLHLHVPAGATPKDGPSAGCTMITSLLSLAMNKPVKKDLAMTGEVTLTRKILPIGGVKEKTIAARRSDVKTIIFPSANRRDFDELAPNVKEGLDVHFVDDYAQIYNLAFGENPQTQ
;
A
#
# COMPACT_ATOMS: atom_id res chain seq x y z
N MET A 1 49.60 23.84 54.48
CA MET A 1 48.33 23.39 53.90
C MET A 1 48.54 22.71 52.55
N GLY A 2 49.07 23.38 51.52
CA GLY A 2 49.26 22.87 50.14
C GLY A 2 50.17 21.66 49.87
N LYS A 3 50.20 20.66 50.77
CA LYS A 3 50.64 19.27 50.47
C LYS A 3 49.52 18.23 50.70
N LEU A 4 48.39 18.61 51.30
CA LEU A 4 47.23 17.72 51.49
C LEU A 4 46.22 17.81 50.33
N GLU A 5 46.03 19.01 49.78
CA GLU A 5 45.10 19.25 48.67
C GLU A 5 45.53 18.52 47.38
N GLY A 6 46.83 18.40 47.12
CA GLY A 6 47.37 17.64 45.99
C GLY A 6 47.02 16.14 46.05
N TYR A 7 47.18 15.51 47.21
CA TYR A 7 46.82 14.10 47.42
C TYR A 7 45.32 13.86 47.28
N GLN A 8 44.47 14.82 47.67
CA GLN A 8 43.02 14.71 47.49
C GLN A 8 42.60 14.90 46.02
N LEU A 9 43.32 15.72 45.25
CA LEU A 9 43.09 15.87 43.80
C LEU A 9 43.61 14.67 43.00
N GLU A 10 44.75 14.09 43.36
CA GLU A 10 45.21 12.82 42.77
C GLU A 10 44.22 11.69 43.09
N GLN A 11 43.78 11.53 44.35
CA GLN A 11 42.78 10.51 44.70
C GLN A 11 41.41 10.77 44.04
N ALA A 12 40.97 12.02 43.87
CA ALA A 12 39.74 12.32 43.15
C ALA A 12 39.87 11.99 41.65
N GLY A 13 41.03 12.27 41.05
CA GLY A 13 41.36 11.88 39.68
C GLY A 13 41.38 10.36 39.50
N ASP A 14 42.07 9.64 40.39
CA ASP A 14 42.19 8.19 40.38
C ASP A 14 40.82 7.52 40.58
N VAL A 15 39.98 8.02 41.50
CA VAL A 15 38.60 7.55 41.68
C VAL A 15 37.74 7.82 40.43
N PHE A 16 37.87 8.98 39.78
CA PHE A 16 37.17 9.24 38.51
C PHE A 16 37.66 8.32 37.38
N PHE A 17 38.97 8.09 37.28
CA PHE A 17 39.58 7.25 36.26
C PHE A 17 39.19 5.77 36.45
N HIS A 18 39.27 5.28 37.69
CA HIS A 18 38.88 3.93 38.09
C HIS A 18 37.35 3.71 37.96
N MET A 19 36.54 4.74 38.21
CA MET A 19 35.10 4.72 37.95
C MET A 19 34.79 4.69 36.44
N LEU A 20 35.50 5.46 35.61
CA LEU A 20 35.35 5.43 34.15
C LEU A 20 35.77 4.10 33.53
N PHE A 21 36.82 3.45 34.07
CA PHE A 21 37.30 2.14 33.60
C PHE A 21 36.45 0.95 34.06
N THR A 22 35.96 0.94 35.32
CA THR A 22 35.24 -0.24 35.85
C THR A 22 33.76 -0.26 35.48
N TYR A 23 33.09 0.88 35.35
CA TYR A 23 31.64 0.95 35.09
C TYR A 23 31.21 0.25 33.77
N PRO A 24 31.95 0.37 32.65
CA PRO A 24 31.65 -0.39 31.43
C PRO A 24 31.81 -1.90 31.62
N LEU A 25 32.90 -2.34 32.26
CA LEU A 25 33.20 -3.76 32.50
C LEU A 25 32.19 -4.42 33.44
N ALA A 26 31.79 -3.71 34.51
CA ALA A 26 30.74 -4.16 35.42
C ALA A 26 29.39 -4.32 34.68
N LYS A 27 28.99 -3.31 33.91
CA LYS A 27 27.75 -3.30 33.12
C LYS A 27 27.70 -4.41 32.06
N PHE A 28 28.83 -4.76 31.44
CA PHE A 28 28.88 -5.90 30.51
C PHE A 28 28.77 -7.25 31.23
N ARG A 29 29.42 -7.41 32.40
CA ARG A 29 29.30 -8.63 33.22
C ARG A 29 27.87 -8.83 33.75
N GLU A 30 27.26 -7.77 34.28
CA GLU A 30 25.87 -7.74 34.76
C GLU A 30 24.86 -8.20 33.69
N ARG A 31 25.09 -7.84 32.42
CA ARG A 31 24.27 -8.32 31.28
C ARG A 31 24.54 -9.78 30.89
N LEU A 32 25.75 -10.27 31.12
CA LEU A 32 26.19 -11.62 30.73
C LEU A 32 25.81 -12.68 31.75
N ASP A 33 25.94 -12.38 33.04
CA ASP A 33 25.69 -13.34 34.12
C ASP A 33 24.31 -14.03 34.06
N PRO A 34 23.17 -13.36 33.78
CA PRO A 34 21.88 -14.03 33.60
C PRO A 34 21.71 -14.75 32.24
N LYS A 35 22.64 -14.59 31.29
CA LYS A 35 22.57 -15.19 29.94
C LYS A 35 23.62 -16.26 29.66
N LYS A 36 24.62 -16.45 30.52
CA LYS A 36 25.77 -17.38 30.31
C LYS A 36 25.36 -18.79 29.89
N GLU A 37 24.32 -19.37 30.50
CA GLU A 37 23.85 -20.73 30.17
C GLU A 37 23.14 -20.84 28.80
N LYS A 38 22.72 -19.71 28.22
CA LYS A 38 21.98 -19.63 26.95
C LYS A 38 22.85 -19.25 25.75
N ILE A 39 24.04 -18.71 25.99
CA ILE A 39 24.98 -18.27 24.96
C ILE A 39 25.76 -19.50 24.45
N PRO A 40 25.89 -19.72 23.13
CA PRO A 40 26.69 -20.83 22.61
C PRO A 40 28.17 -20.72 23.04
N GLN A 41 28.79 -21.84 23.38
CA GLN A 41 30.13 -21.88 23.99
C GLN A 41 31.20 -21.11 23.19
N HIS A 42 31.14 -21.15 21.86
CA HIS A 42 32.07 -20.42 20.99
C HIS A 42 31.88 -18.88 21.06
N VAL A 43 30.63 -18.40 21.20
CA VAL A 43 30.34 -16.97 21.39
C VAL A 43 30.84 -16.51 22.76
N LEU A 44 30.66 -17.34 23.79
CA LEU A 44 31.12 -17.06 25.15
C LEU A 44 32.66 -16.90 25.21
N GLN A 45 33.41 -17.78 24.53
CA GLN A 45 34.87 -17.67 24.39
C GLN A 45 35.29 -16.34 23.75
N VAL A 46 34.68 -15.95 22.63
CA VAL A 46 34.94 -14.68 21.95
C VAL A 46 34.64 -13.47 22.86
N ILE A 47 33.58 -13.54 23.67
CA ILE A 47 33.23 -12.49 24.63
C ILE A 47 34.27 -12.39 25.75
N GLU A 48 34.77 -13.51 26.28
CA GLU A 48 35.80 -13.51 27.33
C GLU A 48 37.16 -13.01 26.82
N GLU A 49 37.54 -13.35 25.59
CA GLU A 49 38.72 -12.78 24.94
C GLU A 49 38.61 -11.26 24.76
N GLU A 50 37.50 -10.76 24.22
CA GLU A 50 37.32 -9.32 23.95
C GLU A 50 37.16 -8.50 25.25
N LEU A 51 36.56 -9.07 26.30
CA LEU A 51 36.58 -8.48 27.64
C LEU A 51 38.00 -8.40 28.22
N THR A 52 38.86 -9.38 27.93
CA THR A 52 40.27 -9.37 28.35
C THR A 52 41.07 -8.34 27.55
N LYS A 53 40.85 -8.23 26.23
CA LYS A 53 41.44 -7.19 25.37
C LYS A 53 41.02 -5.78 25.84
N LEU A 54 39.74 -5.58 26.19
CA LEU A 54 39.24 -4.28 26.69
C LEU A 54 39.89 -3.86 28.03
N GLN A 55 40.33 -4.80 28.87
CA GLN A 55 41.06 -4.50 30.12
C GLN A 55 42.51 -4.06 29.90
N LEU A 56 43.10 -4.38 28.75
CA LEU A 56 44.49 -4.05 28.42
C LEU A 56 44.63 -2.77 27.57
N LEU A 57 43.53 -2.28 26.98
CA LEU A 57 43.51 -1.13 26.09
C LEU A 57 43.29 0.19 26.84
N GLU A 58 44.05 1.22 26.46
CA GLU A 58 43.83 2.58 26.96
C GLU A 58 42.53 3.19 26.40
N ALA A 59 41.77 3.89 27.25
CA ALA A 59 40.50 4.51 26.87
C ALA A 59 40.62 5.64 25.82
N SER A 60 41.84 6.14 25.59
CA SER A 60 42.25 7.07 24.54
C SER A 60 42.29 6.44 23.14
N SER A 61 42.39 5.11 23.05
CA SER A 61 42.58 4.39 21.79
C SER A 61 41.31 4.34 20.92
N SER A 62 41.49 4.40 19.61
CA SER A 62 40.43 4.08 18.64
C SER A 62 39.97 2.63 18.78
N GLU A 63 40.89 1.70 19.08
CA GLU A 63 40.60 0.28 19.26
C GLU A 63 39.70 0.03 20.49
N PHE A 64 39.96 0.72 21.60
CA PHE A 64 39.12 0.64 22.80
C PHE A 64 37.65 0.96 22.48
N ASN A 65 37.41 1.98 21.66
CA ASN A 65 36.06 2.36 21.25
C ASN A 65 35.43 1.33 20.28
N VAL A 66 36.21 0.72 19.38
CA VAL A 66 35.74 -0.37 18.51
C VAL A 66 35.38 -1.62 19.32
N THR A 67 36.27 -2.11 20.19
CA THR A 67 36.03 -3.27 21.05
C THR A 67 34.87 -3.04 22.03
N ARG A 68 34.75 -1.85 22.62
CA ARG A 68 33.60 -1.46 23.47
C ARG A 68 32.28 -1.50 22.71
N ASN A 69 32.23 -0.98 21.48
CA ASN A 69 31.02 -1.00 20.67
C ASN A 69 30.66 -2.44 20.24
N TYR A 70 31.66 -3.22 19.83
CA TYR A 70 31.51 -4.65 19.51
C TYR A 70 30.92 -5.45 20.68
N LEU A 71 31.42 -5.23 21.91
CA LEU A 71 30.88 -5.84 23.12
C LEU A 71 29.46 -5.36 23.46
N ASP A 72 29.07 -4.10 23.21
CA ASP A 72 27.67 -3.67 23.35
C ASP A 72 26.74 -4.26 22.27
N TRP A 73 27.26 -4.64 21.10
CA TRP A 73 26.49 -5.43 20.12
C TRP A 73 26.33 -6.88 20.57
N LEU A 74 27.41 -7.59 20.91
CA LEU A 74 27.34 -8.99 21.36
C LEU A 74 26.51 -9.18 22.64
N THR A 75 26.67 -8.31 23.65
CA THR A 75 25.95 -8.41 24.94
C THR A 75 24.49 -7.95 24.87
N ALA A 76 24.08 -7.25 23.81
CA ALA A 76 22.69 -6.81 23.63
C ALA A 76 21.85 -7.77 22.76
N LEU A 77 22.45 -8.83 22.19
CA LEU A 77 21.71 -9.82 21.42
C LEU A 77 20.88 -10.78 22.31
N PRO A 78 19.71 -11.23 21.83
CA PRO A 78 18.77 -12.04 22.61
C PRO A 78 19.09 -13.55 22.56
N TRP A 79 20.33 -13.92 22.95
CA TRP A 79 20.79 -15.32 22.93
C TRP A 79 19.90 -16.22 23.81
N GLY A 80 19.21 -17.19 23.18
CA GLY A 80 18.29 -18.12 23.85
C GLY A 80 17.06 -17.45 24.49
N GLU A 81 16.64 -16.27 24.01
CA GLU A 81 15.44 -15.57 24.44
C GLU A 81 14.38 -15.64 23.34
N TYR A 82 13.36 -16.48 23.55
CA TYR A 82 12.28 -16.72 22.60
C TYR A 82 10.96 -16.13 23.14
N SER A 83 10.13 -15.57 22.27
CA SER A 83 8.73 -15.22 22.59
C SER A 83 7.85 -16.48 22.59
N ASP A 84 6.87 -16.52 23.50
CA ASP A 84 5.86 -17.59 23.57
C ASP A 84 4.97 -17.58 22.32
N GLU A 85 5.15 -18.58 21.45
CA GLU A 85 4.44 -18.67 20.17
C GLU A 85 3.05 -19.29 20.31
N ASN A 86 2.02 -18.59 19.84
CA ASN A 86 0.66 -19.12 19.80
C ASN A 86 0.40 -19.91 18.50
N PHE A 87 -0.21 -21.08 18.63
CA PHE A 87 -0.60 -21.95 17.52
C PHE A 87 -2.08 -22.36 17.58
N ASP A 88 -2.94 -21.60 18.25
CA ASP A 88 -4.38 -21.78 18.05
C ASP A 88 -4.84 -21.19 16.70
N VAL A 89 -5.39 -22.06 15.86
CA VAL A 89 -5.90 -21.71 14.53
C VAL A 89 -7.20 -20.89 14.66
N ILE A 90 -8.01 -21.14 15.69
CA ILE A 90 -9.28 -20.43 15.91
C ILE A 90 -9.01 -18.98 16.34
N GLN A 91 -8.09 -18.77 17.29
CA GLN A 91 -7.63 -17.44 17.67
C GLN A 91 -6.90 -16.72 16.52
N ALA A 92 -6.06 -17.43 15.75
CA ALA A 92 -5.39 -16.85 14.59
C ALA A 92 -6.39 -16.38 13.52
N GLN A 93 -7.39 -17.20 13.19
CA GLN A 93 -8.47 -16.83 12.27
C GLN A 93 -9.20 -15.57 12.77
N LYS A 94 -9.61 -15.55 14.05
CA LYS A 94 -10.29 -14.40 14.64
C LYS A 94 -9.46 -13.11 14.56
N ILE A 95 -8.14 -13.18 14.71
CA ILE A 95 -7.25 -12.01 14.61
C ILE A 95 -7.11 -11.54 13.15
N LEU A 96 -7.01 -12.47 12.19
CA LEU A 96 -6.98 -12.15 10.76
C LEU A 96 -8.33 -11.59 10.26
N ASP A 97 -9.45 -12.04 10.81
CA ASP A 97 -10.79 -11.51 10.53
C ASP A 97 -11.07 -10.18 11.24
N GLU A 98 -10.41 -9.90 12.37
CA GLU A 98 -10.43 -8.58 13.04
C GLU A 98 -9.61 -7.55 12.26
N ASP A 99 -8.40 -7.90 11.80
CA ASP A 99 -7.45 -6.97 11.15
C ASP A 99 -7.73 -6.75 9.64
N HIS A 100 -8.47 -7.65 8.96
CA HIS A 100 -8.68 -7.58 7.50
C HIS A 100 -10.08 -8.02 7.04
N TYR A 101 -10.75 -7.18 6.24
CA TYR A 101 -11.96 -7.58 5.52
C TYR A 101 -11.66 -8.49 4.31
N GLY A 102 -12.57 -9.43 4.03
CA GLY A 102 -12.48 -10.34 2.87
C GLY A 102 -11.25 -11.25 2.92
N LEU A 103 -10.59 -11.42 1.76
CA LEU A 103 -9.33 -12.15 1.58
C LEU A 103 -9.36 -13.61 2.09
N THR A 104 -10.47 -14.31 1.87
CA THR A 104 -10.70 -15.73 2.25
C THR A 104 -9.52 -16.63 1.93
N ASP A 105 -9.10 -16.63 0.67
CA ASP A 105 -8.13 -17.57 0.12
C ASP A 105 -6.72 -17.32 0.72
N VAL A 106 -6.39 -16.04 0.93
CA VAL A 106 -5.13 -15.60 1.58
C VAL A 106 -5.12 -16.00 3.06
N LYS A 107 -6.25 -15.84 3.76
CA LYS A 107 -6.39 -16.25 5.17
C LYS A 107 -6.32 -17.77 5.31
N GLU A 108 -6.97 -18.52 4.43
CA GLU A 108 -6.92 -19.98 4.43
C GLU A 108 -5.48 -20.50 4.27
N ARG A 109 -4.70 -19.97 3.32
CA ARG A 109 -3.27 -20.31 3.18
C ARG A 109 -2.42 -19.94 4.40
N ILE A 110 -2.72 -18.82 5.07
CA ILE A 110 -2.05 -18.43 6.32
C ILE A 110 -2.41 -19.42 7.45
N LEU A 111 -3.67 -19.88 7.53
CA LEU A 111 -4.13 -20.84 8.53
C LEU A 111 -3.59 -22.25 8.26
N GLU A 112 -3.47 -22.68 7.00
CA GLU A 112 -2.73 -23.89 6.58
C GLU A 112 -1.29 -23.85 7.08
N PHE A 113 -0.57 -22.75 6.85
CA PHE A 113 0.81 -22.56 7.30
C PHE A 113 0.94 -22.67 8.84
N ILE A 114 0.04 -22.03 9.58
CA ILE A 114 0.00 -22.10 11.06
C ILE A 114 -0.31 -23.53 11.53
N ALA A 115 -1.22 -24.25 10.87
CA ALA A 115 -1.57 -25.63 11.19
C ALA A 115 -0.43 -26.61 10.91
N VAL A 116 0.33 -26.42 9.82
CA VAL A 116 1.56 -27.18 9.54
C VAL A 116 2.62 -26.94 10.62
N GLY A 117 2.85 -25.68 11.01
CA GLY A 117 3.79 -25.33 12.08
C GLY A 117 3.43 -25.97 13.44
N LYS A 118 2.14 -26.00 13.79
CA LYS A 118 1.62 -26.71 14.97
C LYS A 118 1.88 -28.21 14.90
N THR A 119 1.61 -28.82 13.75
CA THR A 119 1.76 -30.27 13.52
C THR A 119 3.22 -30.71 13.64
N GLN A 120 4.16 -29.94 13.09
CA GLN A 120 5.59 -30.23 13.20
C GLN A 120 6.08 -30.23 14.65
N ARG A 121 5.72 -29.21 15.45
CA ARG A 121 6.09 -29.14 16.88
C ARG A 121 5.53 -30.30 17.70
N ASN A 122 4.28 -30.70 17.44
CA ASN A 122 3.70 -31.86 18.10
C ASN A 122 4.48 -33.15 17.77
N LEU A 123 4.92 -33.32 16.52
CA LEU A 123 5.80 -34.43 16.13
C LEU A 123 7.12 -34.43 16.91
N THR A 124 7.78 -33.26 17.03
CA THR A 124 9.03 -33.12 17.81
C THR A 124 8.83 -33.49 19.27
N SER A 125 7.65 -33.23 19.84
CA SER A 125 7.34 -33.53 21.24
C SER A 125 6.94 -34.98 21.51
N GLN A 126 6.60 -35.78 20.48
CA GLN A 126 6.15 -37.17 20.65
C GLN A 126 7.17 -38.22 20.18
N LEU A 127 8.11 -37.87 19.30
CA LEU A 127 8.92 -38.84 18.57
C LEU A 127 10.33 -39.08 19.14
N VAL A 128 10.42 -39.39 20.44
CA VAL A 128 11.63 -40.02 21.03
C VAL A 128 11.63 -41.54 20.79
N GLY A 129 10.51 -42.11 20.34
CA GLY A 129 10.38 -43.51 19.98
C GLY A 129 9.52 -43.72 18.73
N PHE A 130 9.91 -44.72 17.95
CA PHE A 130 9.19 -45.31 16.81
C PHE A 130 9.23 -44.55 15.46
N PHE A 131 9.52 -45.33 14.40
CA PHE A 131 9.33 -45.03 12.96
C PHE A 131 10.28 -44.07 12.21
N LEU A 132 11.55 -44.51 12.10
CA LEU A 132 12.55 -44.06 11.12
C LEU A 132 12.12 -44.19 9.63
N LEU A 133 10.99 -44.84 9.33
CA LEU A 133 10.64 -45.35 7.99
C LEU A 133 9.76 -44.42 7.13
N LEU A 134 9.20 -43.33 7.68
CA LEU A 134 8.46 -42.33 6.89
C LEU A 134 9.31 -41.10 6.48
N GLN A 135 10.58 -41.07 6.90
CA GLN A 135 11.49 -39.93 6.71
C GLN A 135 11.76 -39.60 5.23
N PHE A 136 11.96 -40.62 4.38
CA PHE A 136 12.62 -40.47 3.07
C PHE A 136 11.82 -39.77 1.96
N LYS A 137 10.57 -39.35 2.21
CA LYS A 137 9.77 -38.60 1.21
C LYS A 137 8.99 -37.40 1.76
N PHE A 138 9.11 -37.11 3.07
CA PHE A 138 8.44 -35.98 3.72
C PHE A 138 9.44 -35.05 4.45
N SER A 139 10.60 -35.56 4.86
CA SER A 139 11.58 -34.83 5.67
C SER A 139 12.46 -33.82 4.91
N LEU A 140 12.01 -33.37 3.72
CA LEU A 140 12.77 -32.50 2.80
C LEU A 140 11.94 -31.32 2.27
N CYS A 141 10.69 -31.15 2.73
CA CYS A 141 9.70 -30.33 2.01
C CYS A 141 9.13 -29.11 2.76
N ASN A 142 9.35 -28.96 4.08
CA ASN A 142 8.68 -27.89 4.83
C ASN A 142 9.39 -27.40 6.12
N VAL A 143 10.72 -27.30 6.13
CA VAL A 143 11.44 -26.51 7.16
C VAL A 143 11.38 -25.03 6.75
N GLY A 144 10.31 -24.34 7.15
CA GLY A 144 10.21 -22.88 7.04
C GLY A 144 10.22 -22.33 5.61
N LYS A 145 9.31 -22.79 4.73
CA LYS A 145 9.07 -22.09 3.45
C LYS A 145 8.76 -20.61 3.69
N ILE A 146 9.36 -19.76 2.86
CA ILE A 146 9.24 -18.30 2.97
C ILE A 146 7.93 -17.87 2.30
N VAL A 147 7.02 -17.26 3.06
CA VAL A 147 5.76 -16.76 2.51
C VAL A 147 6.02 -15.45 1.76
N CYS A 148 5.72 -15.41 0.46
CA CYS A 148 5.86 -14.20 -0.36
C CYS A 148 4.48 -13.65 -0.75
N LEU A 149 4.09 -12.53 -0.15
CA LEU A 149 2.84 -11.84 -0.46
C LEU A 149 3.04 -10.99 -1.72
N SER A 150 2.46 -11.41 -2.85
CA SER A 150 2.51 -10.68 -4.12
C SER A 150 1.19 -9.95 -4.37
N GLY A 151 1.19 -8.92 -5.22
CA GLY A 151 -0.03 -8.21 -5.64
C GLY A 151 0.17 -6.70 -5.81
N PRO A 152 -0.86 -5.95 -6.24
CA PRO A 152 -0.75 -4.51 -6.48
C PRO A 152 -0.29 -3.69 -5.25
N PRO A 153 0.18 -2.44 -5.43
CA PRO A 153 0.44 -1.55 -4.31
C PRO A 153 -0.87 -1.19 -3.58
N GLY A 154 -0.84 -1.17 -2.25
CA GLY A 154 -2.00 -0.76 -1.44
C GLY A 154 -3.03 -1.86 -1.12
N VAL A 155 -2.74 -3.14 -1.39
CA VAL A 155 -3.59 -4.31 -1.04
C VAL A 155 -3.28 -4.90 0.35
N GLY A 156 -2.92 -4.06 1.33
CA GLY A 156 -2.73 -4.49 2.72
C GLY A 156 -1.53 -5.39 3.04
N LYS A 157 -0.70 -5.82 2.08
CA LYS A 157 0.45 -6.76 2.27
C LYS A 157 1.22 -6.56 3.59
N THR A 158 1.63 -5.32 3.87
CA THR A 158 2.40 -4.96 5.08
C THR A 158 1.60 -5.10 6.39
N SER A 159 0.28 -4.88 6.38
CA SER A 159 -0.57 -5.08 7.55
C SER A 159 -0.93 -6.55 7.76
N ILE A 160 -1.04 -7.35 6.70
CA ILE A 160 -1.19 -8.82 6.79
C ILE A 160 0.02 -9.42 7.51
N GLY A 161 1.25 -9.04 7.12
CA GLY A 161 2.47 -9.46 7.83
C GLY A 161 2.49 -9.07 9.32
N ARG A 162 1.86 -7.94 9.70
CA ARG A 162 1.68 -7.54 11.11
C ARG A 162 0.61 -8.38 11.83
N SER A 163 -0.50 -8.70 11.17
CA SER A 163 -1.56 -9.55 11.74
C SER A 163 -1.07 -10.99 11.96
N ILE A 164 -0.28 -11.55 11.04
CA ILE A 164 0.37 -12.86 11.23
C ILE A 164 1.27 -12.85 12.48
N ALA A 165 2.03 -11.78 12.72
CA ALA A 165 2.85 -11.64 13.93
C ALA A 165 1.98 -11.56 15.20
N ARG A 166 0.89 -10.77 15.16
CA ARG A 166 -0.12 -10.65 16.23
C ARG A 166 -0.77 -12.01 16.55
N ALA A 167 -1.15 -12.77 15.53
CA ALA A 167 -1.77 -14.10 15.65
C ALA A 167 -0.81 -15.13 16.26
N LEU A 168 0.45 -15.15 15.82
CA LEU A 168 1.49 -16.03 16.36
C LEU A 168 2.08 -15.58 17.71
N ASN A 169 1.68 -14.41 18.23
CA ASN A 169 2.29 -13.73 19.38
C ASN A 169 3.82 -13.48 19.23
N ARG A 170 4.31 -13.44 17.99
CA ARG A 170 5.72 -13.15 17.67
C ARG A 170 5.94 -11.65 17.58
N LYS A 171 7.13 -11.18 17.96
CA LYS A 171 7.52 -9.79 17.75
C LYS A 171 7.68 -9.50 16.25
N PHE A 172 7.16 -8.36 15.80
CA PHE A 172 7.19 -7.92 14.41
C PHE A 172 8.34 -6.95 14.15
N TYR A 173 9.16 -7.23 13.12
CA TYR A 173 10.13 -6.30 12.56
C TYR A 173 9.92 -6.17 11.04
N ARG A 174 10.25 -4.99 10.48
CA ARG A 174 10.15 -4.73 9.04
C ARG A 174 11.34 -3.92 8.56
N PHE A 175 11.94 -4.34 7.46
CA PHE A 175 12.86 -3.53 6.68
C PHE A 175 12.51 -3.61 5.18
N SER A 176 12.78 -2.55 4.44
CA SER A 176 12.70 -2.57 2.98
C SER A 176 14.01 -3.07 2.39
N VAL A 177 13.94 -3.84 1.32
CA VAL A 177 15.09 -4.15 0.45
C VAL A 177 15.01 -3.43 -0.90
N GLY A 178 13.91 -2.73 -1.17
CA GLY A 178 13.74 -1.98 -2.42
C GLY A 178 14.74 -0.84 -2.54
N GLY A 179 15.56 -0.88 -3.59
CA GLY A 179 16.65 0.07 -3.82
C GLY A 179 17.99 -0.30 -3.17
N LEU A 180 18.10 -1.41 -2.43
CA LEU A 180 19.39 -1.89 -1.93
C LEU A 180 20.31 -2.30 -3.09
N SER A 181 21.56 -1.83 -3.04
CA SER A 181 22.61 -2.17 -4.00
C SER A 181 23.91 -2.69 -3.38
N ASP A 182 23.99 -2.77 -2.04
CA ASP A 182 25.18 -3.25 -1.33
C ASP A 182 24.84 -4.44 -0.43
N VAL A 183 25.68 -5.46 -0.48
CA VAL A 183 25.68 -6.63 0.41
C VAL A 183 25.95 -6.21 1.86
N ALA A 184 26.72 -5.14 2.08
CA ALA A 184 27.08 -4.67 3.41
C ALA A 184 25.89 -4.13 4.24
N GLU A 185 24.77 -3.73 3.63
CA GLU A 185 23.57 -3.42 4.43
C GLU A 185 22.95 -4.69 5.04
N ILE A 186 23.02 -5.82 4.33
CA ILE A 186 22.43 -7.10 4.77
C ILE A 186 23.36 -7.79 5.78
N LYS A 187 24.65 -7.91 5.45
CA LYS A 187 25.67 -8.61 6.24
C LYS A 187 26.53 -7.72 7.15
N GLY A 188 26.35 -6.40 7.13
CA GLY A 188 27.22 -5.48 7.85
C GLY A 188 28.55 -5.21 7.16
N HIS A 189 29.28 -4.23 7.70
CA HIS A 189 30.63 -3.86 7.30
C HIS A 189 31.67 -4.51 8.24
N ARG A 190 32.82 -4.91 7.69
CA ARG A 190 33.95 -5.40 8.51
C ARG A 190 34.39 -4.35 9.54
N ARG A 191 34.69 -4.78 10.77
CA ARG A 191 35.09 -3.92 11.91
C ARG A 191 36.25 -2.95 11.62
N THR A 192 37.08 -3.27 10.62
CA THR A 192 38.22 -2.48 10.14
C THR A 192 37.84 -1.18 9.43
N TYR A 193 36.58 -1.00 9.01
CA TYR A 193 36.13 0.22 8.35
C TYR A 193 35.72 1.30 9.36
N ILE A 194 36.11 2.55 9.09
CA ILE A 194 35.71 3.71 9.89
C ILE A 194 34.18 3.85 9.79
N GLY A 195 33.50 3.84 10.94
CA GLY A 195 32.03 3.89 11.00
C GLY A 195 31.33 2.56 10.68
N ALA A 196 32.05 1.42 10.69
CA ALA A 196 31.46 0.11 10.46
C ALA A 196 30.24 -0.17 11.36
N MET A 197 29.15 -0.63 10.74
CA MET A 197 27.94 -1.07 11.41
C MET A 197 27.59 -2.51 11.05
N PRO A 198 26.95 -3.28 11.96
CA PRO A 198 26.44 -4.61 11.67
C PRO A 198 25.20 -4.56 10.77
N GLY A 199 24.86 -5.68 10.13
CA GLY A 199 23.78 -5.77 9.14
C GLY A 199 22.38 -5.60 9.72
N LYS A 200 21.38 -5.38 8.83
CA LYS A 200 19.98 -5.19 9.24
C LYS A 200 19.43 -6.32 10.13
N MET A 201 19.96 -7.54 10.03
CA MET A 201 19.52 -8.67 10.85
C MET A 201 19.99 -8.60 12.31
N VAL A 202 21.23 -8.18 12.54
CA VAL A 202 21.75 -7.91 13.90
C VAL A 202 21.03 -6.71 14.52
N GLN A 203 20.76 -5.67 13.72
CA GLN A 203 19.94 -4.52 14.12
C GLN A 203 18.51 -4.95 14.50
N CYS A 204 17.88 -5.83 13.70
CA CYS A 204 16.59 -6.44 14.01
C CYS A 204 16.61 -7.12 15.39
N LEU A 205 17.50 -8.11 15.58
CA LEU A 205 17.57 -8.89 16.83
C LEU A 205 17.79 -8.00 18.07
N LYS A 206 18.68 -6.99 18.00
CA LYS A 206 18.90 -6.03 19.10
C LYS A 206 17.68 -5.12 19.36
N SER A 207 16.98 -4.68 18.30
CA SER A 207 15.80 -3.82 18.43
C SER A 207 14.56 -4.56 18.97
N VAL A 208 14.49 -5.88 18.75
CA VAL A 208 13.33 -6.71 19.07
C VAL A 208 13.47 -7.42 20.42
N GLY A 209 14.68 -7.86 20.77
CA GLY A 209 14.93 -8.57 22.04
C GLY A 209 14.43 -10.02 22.08
N THR A 210 14.22 -10.67 20.92
CA THR A 210 13.87 -12.10 20.82
C THR A 210 14.56 -12.76 19.62
N ALA A 211 14.88 -14.05 19.71
CA ALA A 211 15.51 -14.86 18.67
C ALA A 211 14.52 -15.54 17.67
N ASN A 212 13.20 -15.49 17.91
CA ASN A 212 12.16 -15.99 16.99
C ASN A 212 11.19 -14.90 16.45
N PRO A 213 11.67 -13.71 16.02
CA PRO A 213 10.80 -12.67 15.46
C PRO A 213 10.09 -13.13 14.17
N LEU A 214 9.03 -12.41 13.80
CA LEU A 214 8.55 -12.36 12.42
C LEU A 214 9.19 -11.15 11.74
N VAL A 215 9.94 -11.42 10.67
CA VAL A 215 10.66 -10.42 9.89
C VAL A 215 10.00 -10.25 8.54
N LEU A 216 9.47 -9.04 8.30
CA LEU A 216 8.86 -8.65 7.03
C LEU A 216 9.90 -7.95 6.13
N ILE A 217 10.13 -8.53 4.96
CA ILE A 217 10.99 -8.00 3.89
C ILE A 217 10.11 -7.27 2.88
N ASP A 218 10.18 -5.94 2.88
CA ASP A 218 9.37 -5.05 2.03
C ASP A 218 10.03 -4.83 0.65
N GLU A 219 9.24 -4.89 -0.42
CA GLU A 219 9.65 -4.61 -1.82
C GLU A 219 10.85 -5.45 -2.38
N ILE A 220 10.79 -6.78 -2.24
CA ILE A 220 11.83 -7.70 -2.74
C ILE A 220 11.97 -7.72 -4.28
N ASP A 221 10.92 -7.29 -4.98
CA ASP A 221 10.89 -7.07 -6.43
C ASP A 221 11.70 -5.86 -6.91
N LYS A 222 12.30 -5.10 -5.99
CA LYS A 222 13.13 -3.91 -6.27
C LYS A 222 14.57 -4.03 -5.78
N LEU A 223 15.09 -5.25 -5.62
CA LEU A 223 16.52 -5.49 -5.35
C LEU A 223 17.38 -4.95 -6.52
N GLY A 224 18.32 -4.05 -6.22
CA GLY A 224 19.23 -3.49 -7.22
C GLY A 224 20.44 -4.40 -7.47
N ARG A 225 20.92 -4.45 -8.71
CA ARG A 225 22.21 -5.11 -9.01
C ARG A 225 23.35 -4.15 -8.70
N GLY A 226 24.12 -4.47 -7.67
CA GLY A 226 25.25 -3.68 -7.19
C GLY A 226 26.53 -3.84 -7.99
N HIS A 227 27.44 -2.87 -7.86
CA HIS A 227 28.83 -3.01 -8.31
C HIS A 227 29.73 -3.72 -7.28
N ALA A 228 29.33 -3.72 -6.00
CA ALA A 228 30.08 -4.32 -4.89
C ALA A 228 29.75 -5.82 -4.63
N GLY A 229 28.79 -6.37 -5.38
CA GLY A 229 28.24 -7.71 -5.21
C GLY A 229 26.75 -7.74 -5.55
N ASP A 230 26.17 -8.94 -5.57
CA ASP A 230 24.73 -9.12 -5.76
C ASP A 230 24.03 -9.23 -4.39
N PRO A 231 23.19 -8.25 -3.96
CA PRO A 231 22.46 -8.35 -2.70
C PRO A 231 21.46 -9.52 -2.68
N ALA A 232 21.05 -10.06 -3.84
CA ALA A 232 20.26 -11.30 -3.89
C ALA A 232 21.04 -12.50 -3.36
N SER A 233 22.37 -12.54 -3.49
CA SER A 233 23.21 -13.60 -2.91
C SER A 233 23.23 -13.57 -1.38
N ALA A 234 23.23 -12.37 -0.78
CA ALA A 234 23.14 -12.20 0.66
C ALA A 234 21.72 -12.46 1.19
N MET A 235 20.68 -12.18 0.39
CA MET A 235 19.31 -12.61 0.68
C MET A 235 19.16 -14.15 0.60
N LEU A 236 19.85 -14.82 -0.32
CA LEU A 236 19.83 -16.28 -0.41
C LEU A 236 20.41 -16.92 0.86
N GLU A 237 21.61 -16.55 1.29
CA GLU A 237 22.22 -17.07 2.52
C GLU A 237 21.38 -16.81 3.78
N LEU A 238 20.67 -15.66 3.82
CA LEU A 238 19.76 -15.31 4.91
C LEU A 238 18.49 -16.18 4.95
N LEU A 239 18.00 -16.59 3.79
CA LEU A 239 16.70 -17.26 3.62
C LEU A 239 16.80 -18.78 3.46
N ASP A 240 17.96 -19.31 3.06
CA ASP A 240 18.18 -20.74 2.82
C ASP A 240 18.24 -21.53 4.15
N PRO A 241 17.34 -22.51 4.41
CA PRO A 241 17.28 -23.21 5.70
C PRO A 241 18.53 -24.00 6.10
N GLU A 242 19.40 -24.34 5.13
CA GLU A 242 20.68 -25.01 5.41
C GLU A 242 21.78 -24.03 5.86
N GLN A 243 21.66 -22.74 5.52
CA GLN A 243 22.67 -21.72 5.76
C GLN A 243 22.29 -20.79 6.93
N ASN A 244 20.99 -20.50 7.10
CA ASN A 244 20.51 -19.52 8.09
C ASN A 244 20.77 -19.91 9.56
N ALA A 245 21.04 -21.19 9.85
CA ALA A 245 21.45 -21.67 11.17
C ALA A 245 22.89 -21.24 11.56
N ASN A 246 23.72 -20.84 10.60
CA ASN A 246 25.10 -20.40 10.79
C ASN A 246 25.38 -19.06 10.08
N PHE A 247 24.40 -18.15 10.04
CA PHE A 247 24.51 -16.89 9.30
C PHE A 247 25.68 -16.04 9.81
N LEU A 248 26.56 -15.61 8.90
CA LEU A 248 27.78 -14.87 9.24
C LEU A 248 27.66 -13.38 8.85
N ASP A 249 27.44 -12.54 9.86
CA ASP A 249 27.54 -11.08 9.75
C ASP A 249 29.02 -10.64 9.76
N HIS A 250 29.44 -9.78 8.83
CA HIS A 250 30.83 -9.32 8.66
C HIS A 250 31.34 -8.41 9.78
N TYR A 251 30.45 -7.77 10.54
CA TYR A 251 30.82 -6.96 11.70
C TYR A 251 31.02 -7.85 12.92
N LEU A 252 30.12 -8.82 13.13
CA LEU A 252 30.22 -9.73 14.26
C LEU A 252 31.29 -10.82 14.06
N ASP A 253 31.39 -11.44 12.90
CA ASP A 253 32.31 -12.57 12.62
C ASP A 253 32.10 -13.77 13.57
N VAL A 254 30.83 -13.96 14.00
CA VAL A 254 30.37 -15.08 14.84
C VAL A 254 29.05 -15.58 14.24
N PRO A 255 28.83 -16.90 14.07
CA PRO A 255 27.62 -17.40 13.44
C PRO A 255 26.38 -17.17 14.32
N ILE A 256 25.27 -16.80 13.68
CA ILE A 256 23.97 -16.53 14.32
C ILE A 256 22.95 -17.54 13.83
N ASP A 257 22.25 -18.21 14.76
CA ASP A 257 21.11 -19.07 14.42
C ASP A 257 19.87 -18.21 14.10
N LEU A 258 19.51 -18.15 12.82
CA LEU A 258 18.30 -17.51 12.32
C LEU A 258 17.21 -18.53 11.97
N SER A 259 17.41 -19.84 12.18
CA SER A 259 16.47 -20.91 11.82
C SER A 259 15.12 -20.86 12.55
N LYS A 260 14.98 -19.97 13.56
CA LYS A 260 13.75 -19.72 14.31
C LYS A 260 13.02 -18.44 13.88
N VAL A 261 13.66 -17.59 13.07
CA VAL A 261 13.06 -16.39 12.47
C VAL A 261 12.01 -16.82 11.45
N LEU A 262 10.84 -16.18 11.47
CA LEU A 262 9.84 -16.35 10.42
C LEU A 262 9.99 -15.22 9.40
N PHE A 263 10.46 -15.56 8.20
CA PHE A 263 10.58 -14.61 7.09
C PHE A 263 9.28 -14.55 6.29
N VAL A 264 8.78 -13.32 6.10
CA VAL A 264 7.69 -13.02 5.17
C VAL A 264 8.20 -11.98 4.18
N CYS A 265 8.12 -12.27 2.89
CA CYS A 265 8.49 -11.35 1.81
C CYS A 265 7.25 -10.66 1.25
N THR A 266 7.43 -9.49 0.65
CA THR A 266 6.38 -8.84 -0.15
C THR A 266 6.93 -8.34 -1.49
N ALA A 267 6.10 -8.46 -2.53
CA ALA A 267 6.41 -8.06 -3.89
C ALA A 267 5.21 -7.37 -4.55
N ASN A 268 5.44 -6.64 -5.63
CA ASN A 268 4.41 -6.11 -6.51
C ASN A 268 4.39 -6.84 -7.86
N VAL A 269 5.57 -7.20 -8.39
CA VAL A 269 5.71 -8.00 -9.62
C VAL A 269 6.58 -9.24 -9.33
N VAL A 270 6.03 -10.44 -9.55
CA VAL A 270 6.74 -11.71 -9.29
C VAL A 270 7.91 -11.91 -10.27
N GLU A 271 7.72 -11.51 -11.53
CA GLU A 271 8.68 -11.67 -12.63
C GLU A 271 10.01 -10.90 -12.42
N MET A 272 10.04 -9.94 -11.51
CA MET A 272 11.24 -9.17 -11.16
C MET A 272 12.05 -9.81 -10.01
N ILE A 273 11.51 -10.83 -9.34
CA ILE A 273 12.19 -11.55 -8.27
C ILE A 273 13.21 -12.52 -8.90
N PRO A 274 14.48 -12.56 -8.44
CA PRO A 274 15.45 -13.54 -8.93
C PRO A 274 14.98 -15.00 -8.73
N ASN A 275 14.97 -15.80 -9.79
CA ASN A 275 14.50 -17.20 -9.75
C ASN A 275 15.02 -18.03 -8.56
N PRO A 276 16.32 -17.98 -8.17
CA PRO A 276 16.83 -18.77 -7.05
C PRO A 276 16.20 -18.43 -5.68
N LEU A 277 15.62 -17.23 -5.54
CA LEU A 277 14.81 -16.80 -4.39
C LEU A 277 13.36 -17.27 -4.57
N LEU A 278 12.80 -17.09 -5.77
CA LEU A 278 11.42 -17.47 -6.12
C LEU A 278 11.17 -18.97 -5.93
N ASP A 279 12.11 -19.83 -6.35
CA ASP A 279 12.04 -21.29 -6.22
C ASP A 279 11.98 -21.77 -4.75
N ARG A 280 12.34 -20.91 -3.79
CA ARG A 280 12.30 -21.16 -2.33
C ARG A 280 11.06 -20.57 -1.65
N MET A 281 10.25 -19.79 -2.36
CA MET A 281 9.14 -19.01 -1.80
C MET A 281 7.79 -19.63 -2.13
N GLU A 282 6.87 -19.61 -1.15
CA GLU A 282 5.46 -19.88 -1.38
C GLU A 282 4.76 -18.55 -1.69
N VAL A 283 4.46 -18.32 -2.98
CA VAL A 283 3.87 -17.06 -3.46
C VAL A 283 2.36 -17.08 -3.29
N ILE A 284 1.84 -16.18 -2.46
CA ILE A 284 0.41 -15.94 -2.27
C ILE A 284 0.06 -14.64 -3.01
N SER A 285 -0.80 -14.74 -4.03
CA SER A 285 -1.25 -13.61 -4.83
C SER A 285 -2.46 -12.91 -4.21
N ILE A 286 -2.30 -11.63 -3.87
CA ILE A 286 -3.35 -10.77 -3.33
C ILE A 286 -3.86 -9.87 -4.46
N ALA A 287 -5.11 -10.07 -4.85
CA ALA A 287 -5.76 -9.27 -5.89
C ALA A 287 -6.12 -7.85 -5.41
N GLY A 288 -6.50 -6.98 -6.35
CA GLY A 288 -7.16 -5.72 -6.03
C GLY A 288 -8.57 -5.91 -5.47
N TYR A 289 -9.05 -4.92 -4.72
CA TYR A 289 -10.37 -4.93 -4.09
C TYR A 289 -11.46 -4.38 -5.03
N ILE A 290 -12.68 -4.92 -4.94
CA ILE A 290 -13.88 -4.35 -5.61
C ILE A 290 -14.43 -3.13 -4.85
N THR A 291 -15.32 -2.36 -5.46
CA THR A 291 -15.93 -1.16 -4.85
C THR A 291 -16.57 -1.47 -3.49
N ASP A 292 -17.31 -2.59 -3.40
CA ASP A 292 -17.99 -3.02 -2.17
C ASP A 292 -16.98 -3.32 -1.04
N GLU A 293 -15.91 -4.07 -1.34
CA GLU A 293 -14.82 -4.35 -0.41
C GLU A 293 -14.10 -3.07 0.03
N LYS A 294 -13.85 -2.13 -0.90
CA LYS A 294 -13.24 -0.84 -0.58
C LYS A 294 -14.13 0.01 0.33
N MET A 295 -15.45 -0.09 0.20
CA MET A 295 -16.39 0.61 1.07
C MET A 295 -16.31 0.09 2.52
N HIS A 296 -16.32 -1.24 2.71
CA HIS A 296 -16.09 -1.85 4.03
C HIS A 296 -14.70 -1.48 4.60
N ILE A 297 -13.64 -1.63 3.81
CA ILE A 297 -12.27 -1.28 4.22
C ILE A 297 -12.16 0.21 4.60
N ALA A 298 -12.84 1.10 3.88
CA ALA A 298 -12.89 2.52 4.19
C ALA A 298 -13.53 2.79 5.55
N ARG A 299 -14.69 2.17 5.82
CA ARG A 299 -15.49 2.42 7.03
C ARG A 299 -14.88 1.82 8.29
N ASP A 300 -14.51 0.54 8.23
CA ASP A 300 -14.11 -0.21 9.42
C ASP A 300 -12.65 0.10 9.84
N TYR A 301 -11.78 0.35 8.86
CA TYR A 301 -10.34 0.48 9.08
C TYR A 301 -9.79 1.87 8.78
N LEU A 302 -10.00 2.40 7.57
CA LEU A 302 -9.33 3.66 7.15
C LEU A 302 -9.88 4.86 7.91
N GLU A 303 -11.20 5.03 7.96
CA GLU A 303 -11.86 6.14 8.67
C GLU A 303 -11.48 6.14 10.15
N LYS A 304 -11.54 4.98 10.81
CA LYS A 304 -11.10 4.81 12.21
C LYS A 304 -9.64 5.22 12.41
N THR A 305 -8.72 4.66 11.60
CA THR A 305 -7.27 4.92 11.71
C THR A 305 -6.93 6.39 11.45
N THR A 306 -7.54 7.00 10.43
CA THR A 306 -7.35 8.42 10.11
C THR A 306 -7.93 9.33 11.19
N ARG A 307 -9.12 9.03 11.71
CA ARG A 307 -9.76 9.79 12.80
C ARG A 307 -8.89 9.79 14.06
N GLU A 308 -8.38 8.62 14.45
CA GLU A 308 -7.44 8.46 15.57
C GLU A 308 -6.13 9.24 15.32
N ALA A 309 -5.55 9.14 14.12
CA ALA A 309 -4.33 9.88 13.74
C ALA A 309 -4.51 11.40 13.66
N CYS A 310 -5.74 11.89 13.40
CA CYS A 310 -6.08 13.31 13.41
C CYS A 310 -6.60 13.82 14.78
N GLY A 311 -6.76 12.96 15.79
CA GLY A 311 -7.22 13.34 17.13
C GLY A 311 -8.68 13.81 17.20
N ILE A 312 -9.51 13.47 16.21
CA ILE A 312 -10.92 13.88 16.11
C ILE A 312 -11.81 12.91 16.88
N LYS A 313 -12.77 13.42 17.67
CA LYS A 313 -13.76 12.58 18.38
C LYS A 313 -14.85 12.09 17.42
N PRO A 314 -15.44 10.90 17.65
CA PRO A 314 -16.51 10.36 16.81
C PRO A 314 -17.80 11.21 16.82
N GLU A 315 -18.03 12.04 17.85
CA GLU A 315 -19.18 12.96 17.87
C GLU A 315 -19.08 14.10 16.84
N GLN A 316 -17.87 14.47 16.41
CA GLN A 316 -17.60 15.73 15.71
C GLN A 316 -17.75 15.64 14.18
N VAL A 317 -17.66 14.43 13.62
CA VAL A 317 -17.59 14.20 12.17
C VAL A 317 -18.39 12.97 11.78
N GLU A 318 -19.10 13.05 10.66
CA GLU A 318 -19.75 11.90 10.03
C GLU A 318 -19.58 11.99 8.51
N VAL A 319 -18.86 11.02 7.96
CA VAL A 319 -18.81 10.81 6.51
C VAL A 319 -19.95 9.87 6.13
N THR A 320 -20.76 10.27 5.16
CA THR A 320 -21.83 9.44 4.60
C THR A 320 -21.29 8.38 3.65
N ASP A 321 -22.02 7.28 3.49
CA ASP A 321 -21.63 6.21 2.56
C ASP A 321 -21.72 6.69 1.09
N SER A 322 -22.62 7.63 0.79
CA SER A 322 -22.69 8.35 -0.49
C SER A 322 -21.41 9.13 -0.80
N ALA A 323 -20.83 9.84 0.17
CA ALA A 323 -19.55 10.52 0.00
C ALA A 323 -18.39 9.53 -0.22
N LEU A 324 -18.37 8.40 0.51
CA LEU A 324 -17.30 7.40 0.38
C LEU A 324 -17.36 6.65 -0.96
N LEU A 325 -18.54 6.28 -1.43
CA LEU A 325 -18.74 5.70 -2.77
C LEU A 325 -18.32 6.71 -3.86
N ALA A 326 -18.80 7.95 -3.79
CA ALA A 326 -18.43 9.00 -4.74
C ALA A 326 -16.91 9.29 -4.75
N LEU A 327 -16.25 9.19 -3.59
CA LEU A 327 -14.80 9.30 -3.47
C LEU A 327 -14.09 8.13 -4.18
N ILE A 328 -14.52 6.89 -3.94
CA ILE A 328 -13.92 5.68 -4.55
C ILE A 328 -13.98 5.78 -6.08
N GLU A 329 -15.13 6.13 -6.64
CA GLU A 329 -15.35 6.18 -8.09
C GLU A 329 -14.66 7.37 -8.78
N ASN A 330 -14.89 8.58 -8.28
CA ASN A 330 -14.50 9.82 -8.98
C ASN A 330 -13.07 10.30 -8.67
N TYR A 331 -12.41 9.72 -7.65
CA TYR A 331 -11.10 10.15 -7.19
C TYR A 331 -10.07 9.01 -7.02
N CYS A 332 -10.46 7.73 -7.08
CA CYS A 332 -9.61 6.59 -6.67
C CYS A 332 -9.54 5.39 -7.65
N ARG A 333 -9.10 5.64 -8.89
CA ARG A 333 -8.71 4.59 -9.85
C ARG A 333 -7.37 3.94 -9.50
N GLU A 334 -7.41 2.92 -8.65
CA GLU A 334 -6.30 2.02 -8.30
C GLU A 334 -6.86 0.63 -7.92
N ALA A 335 -6.02 -0.41 -7.88
CA ALA A 335 -6.41 -1.73 -7.41
C ALA A 335 -6.49 -1.84 -5.87
N GLY A 336 -5.64 -1.09 -5.14
CA GLY A 336 -5.61 -1.05 -3.67
C GLY A 336 -6.50 0.06 -3.07
N VAL A 337 -6.11 0.50 -1.86
CA VAL A 337 -6.77 1.60 -1.12
C VAL A 337 -5.80 2.71 -0.67
N ARG A 338 -4.62 2.84 -1.30
CA ARG A 338 -3.57 3.79 -0.89
C ARG A 338 -3.91 5.24 -1.24
N ASN A 339 -4.54 5.48 -2.39
CA ASN A 339 -5.11 6.78 -2.76
C ASN A 339 -6.39 7.06 -1.98
N LEU A 340 -7.24 6.03 -1.76
CA LEU A 340 -8.45 6.14 -0.93
C LEU A 340 -8.11 6.66 0.47
N GLN A 341 -7.13 6.03 1.15
CA GLN A 341 -6.59 6.50 2.42
C GLN A 341 -6.13 7.97 2.35
N LYS A 342 -5.36 8.36 1.32
CA LYS A 342 -4.88 9.75 1.17
C LYS A 342 -6.01 10.77 1.04
N GLN A 343 -7.10 10.45 0.35
CA GLN A 343 -8.23 11.39 0.25
C GLN A 343 -9.03 11.46 1.56
N ILE A 344 -9.19 10.34 2.27
CA ILE A 344 -9.79 10.32 3.62
C ILE A 344 -8.93 11.16 4.59
N GLU A 345 -7.61 10.98 4.61
CA GLU A 345 -6.67 11.82 5.36
C GLU A 345 -6.73 13.31 4.97
N LYS A 346 -6.99 13.63 3.70
CA LYS A 346 -7.16 15.00 3.20
C LYS A 346 -8.47 15.64 3.69
N ILE A 347 -9.57 14.87 3.73
CA ILE A 347 -10.87 15.28 4.27
C ILE A 347 -10.72 15.56 5.77
N TYR A 348 -10.29 14.57 6.55
CA TYR A 348 -10.15 14.69 8.01
C TYR A 348 -9.17 15.81 8.42
N ARG A 349 -8.07 16.03 7.68
CA ARG A 349 -7.15 17.15 7.91
C ARG A 349 -7.76 18.52 7.62
N LYS A 350 -8.67 18.63 6.63
CA LYS A 350 -9.43 19.86 6.38
C LYS A 350 -10.51 20.12 7.43
N ILE A 351 -11.19 19.07 7.89
CA ILE A 351 -12.18 19.19 8.97
C ILE A 351 -11.50 19.60 10.28
N ALA A 352 -10.34 19.02 10.60
CA ALA A 352 -9.51 19.48 11.72
C ALA A 352 -9.20 20.99 11.59
N LEU A 353 -8.77 21.46 10.41
CA LEU A 353 -8.51 22.88 10.17
C LEU A 353 -9.78 23.77 10.32
N GLN A 354 -10.97 23.27 9.97
CA GLN A 354 -12.24 23.98 10.18
C GLN A 354 -12.59 24.07 11.66
N LEU A 355 -12.59 22.95 12.39
CA LEU A 355 -12.86 22.89 13.83
C LEU A 355 -11.89 23.80 14.63
N VAL A 356 -10.60 23.80 14.26
CA VAL A 356 -9.58 24.70 14.81
C VAL A 356 -9.94 26.18 14.56
N ARG A 357 -10.37 26.54 13.33
CA ARG A 357 -10.75 27.91 12.98
C ARG A 357 -12.06 28.36 13.62
N GLN A 358 -12.97 27.43 13.90
CA GLN A 358 -14.22 27.68 14.63
C GLN A 358 -14.00 27.80 16.15
N GLY A 359 -12.76 27.63 16.64
CA GLY A 359 -12.43 27.79 18.05
C GLY A 359 -12.72 26.56 18.92
N ALA A 360 -13.03 25.40 18.32
CA ALA A 360 -13.35 24.16 19.05
C ALA A 360 -12.12 23.45 19.69
N TYR A 361 -11.14 24.23 20.15
CA TYR A 361 -9.98 23.75 20.90
C TYR A 361 -10.25 23.73 22.40
N ILE A 362 -10.62 22.55 22.91
CA ILE A 362 -10.52 22.25 24.34
C ILE A 362 -9.03 22.33 24.71
N GLN A 363 -8.63 23.29 25.55
CA GLN A 363 -7.27 23.31 26.10
C GLN A 363 -7.04 22.06 26.97
N PRO A 364 -5.85 21.43 26.91
CA PRO A 364 -5.50 20.39 27.87
C PRO A 364 -5.47 21.01 29.27
N VAL A 365 -6.30 20.50 30.19
CA VAL A 365 -6.44 21.05 31.55
C VAL A 365 -5.13 20.90 32.32
N VAL A 366 -4.34 21.97 32.36
CA VAL A 366 -3.22 22.10 33.29
C VAL A 366 -3.81 22.04 34.71
N ARG A 367 -3.39 21.05 35.49
CA ARG A 367 -3.84 20.89 36.87
C ARG A 367 -3.39 22.09 37.70
N ALA A 368 -4.32 22.99 38.00
CA ALA A 368 -4.07 24.11 38.89
C ALA A 368 -3.65 23.59 40.28
N GLN A 369 -2.45 23.96 40.73
CA GLN A 369 -2.10 23.89 42.14
C GLN A 369 -2.59 25.18 42.80
N VAL A 370 -3.51 25.01 43.75
CA VAL A 370 -3.80 25.98 44.81
C VAL A 370 -2.48 26.17 45.59
N GLN A 371 -2.00 27.38 45.91
CA GLN A 371 -2.62 28.31 46.84
C GLN A 371 -1.93 29.71 46.79
N PRO A 372 -2.67 30.81 46.95
CA PRO A 372 -2.09 32.10 47.36
C PRO A 372 -2.71 32.63 48.67
N ASP A 373 -1.89 33.10 49.61
CA ASP A 373 -2.27 34.03 50.69
C ASP A 373 -1.02 34.75 51.21
N ASP A 374 -1.10 36.09 51.36
CA ASP A 374 -0.25 37.08 52.08
C ASP A 374 1.31 36.89 52.15
N VAL A 375 2.13 37.95 51.98
CA VAL A 375 2.19 39.16 52.82
C VAL A 375 2.84 40.37 52.09
N LYS A 376 2.07 41.48 52.02
CA LYS A 376 2.42 42.93 52.13
C LYS A 376 3.53 43.65 51.30
N ALA A 377 3.16 44.90 50.96
CA ALA A 377 3.94 46.17 51.01
C ALA A 377 4.84 46.63 49.84
N GLN A 378 4.19 47.37 48.92
CA GLN A 378 4.51 48.75 48.51
C GLN A 378 5.97 49.24 48.28
N SER A 379 6.17 49.77 47.06
CA SER A 379 6.97 50.96 46.67
C SER A 379 8.50 50.94 46.83
N GLY A 380 9.21 51.17 45.70
CA GLY A 380 10.66 51.39 45.65
C GLY A 380 11.23 51.21 44.24
N SER A 381 11.02 52.18 43.35
CA SER A 381 11.48 52.14 41.95
C SER A 381 12.93 52.59 41.77
N VAL A 382 13.72 51.88 40.95
CA VAL A 382 14.76 52.40 40.02
C VAL A 382 15.17 51.28 39.04
N SER A 383 15.70 51.66 37.87
CA SER A 383 16.13 50.78 36.77
C SER A 383 17.48 50.05 37.08
N ASN A 384 18.03 49.12 36.29
CA ASN A 384 18.30 49.21 34.84
C ASN A 384 18.81 47.86 34.25
N GLU A 385 18.61 47.65 32.93
CA GLU A 385 19.45 46.81 32.02
C GLU A 385 19.57 45.28 32.33
N THR A 386 20.05 44.37 31.46
CA THR A 386 20.59 44.44 30.07
C THR A 386 20.26 43.15 29.26
N ALA A 387 20.79 43.07 28.03
CA ALA A 387 21.14 41.84 27.28
C ALA A 387 20.02 40.99 26.62
N VAL A 388 19.58 41.45 25.44
CA VAL A 388 19.34 40.56 24.30
C VAL A 388 20.56 40.68 23.37
N GLU A 389 21.39 39.65 23.28
CA GLU A 389 22.53 39.52 22.34
C GLU A 389 22.98 38.05 22.29
N ARG A 390 23.51 37.47 21.19
CA ARG A 390 23.72 37.92 19.78
C ARG A 390 23.99 36.63 18.93
N VAL A 391 24.48 36.76 17.68
CA VAL A 391 25.19 35.73 16.86
C VAL A 391 24.28 34.67 16.17
N GLU A 392 24.36 34.38 14.87
CA GLU A 392 24.88 35.10 13.68
C GLU A 392 24.37 34.39 12.39
N ALA A 393 24.17 35.15 11.30
CA ALA A 393 24.32 34.71 9.91
C ALA A 393 24.16 35.94 8.99
N GLU A 394 25.18 36.30 8.21
CA GLU A 394 25.19 37.53 7.41
C GLU A 394 24.56 37.37 6.01
N THR A 395 24.08 38.50 5.48
CA THR A 395 23.66 38.70 4.08
C THR A 395 24.84 39.01 3.16
N VAL A 396 24.75 38.69 1.86
CA VAL A 396 25.43 39.33 0.70
C VAL A 396 25.04 38.54 -0.58
N ASP A 397 24.65 39.11 -1.73
CA ASP A 397 24.37 40.51 -2.12
C ASP A 397 23.52 40.55 -3.43
N HIS A 398 23.33 41.75 -4.00
CA HIS A 398 22.99 42.11 -5.37
C HIS A 398 21.53 42.08 -5.87
N THR A 399 20.87 43.23 -5.65
CA THR A 399 20.40 44.17 -6.69
C THR A 399 20.17 43.68 -8.14
N ILE A 400 19.04 44.08 -8.76
CA ILE A 400 19.03 45.03 -9.90
C ILE A 400 17.60 45.55 -10.27
N ASP A 401 17.55 46.87 -10.48
CA ASP A 401 16.61 47.77 -11.21
C ASP A 401 15.06 47.75 -11.18
N LYS A 402 14.56 48.98 -11.35
CA LYS A 402 13.17 49.39 -11.60
C LYS A 402 12.87 49.49 -13.11
N LYS A 403 11.59 49.51 -13.49
CA LYS A 403 10.98 50.69 -14.14
C LYS A 403 9.45 50.63 -14.21
N GLU A 404 8.85 51.81 -14.45
CA GLU A 404 7.42 52.12 -14.31
C GLU A 404 6.76 52.41 -15.68
N SER A 405 5.49 52.83 -15.64
CA SER A 405 4.60 53.31 -16.73
C SER A 405 4.06 52.22 -17.70
N GLY A 406 2.77 52.20 -18.06
CA GLY A 406 1.59 52.88 -17.52
C GLY A 406 0.86 53.83 -18.49
N ASN A 407 -0.47 53.67 -18.61
CA ASN A 407 -1.42 54.68 -19.11
C ASN A 407 -2.86 54.29 -18.73
N ALA A 408 -3.79 55.26 -18.77
CA ALA A 408 -5.23 55.08 -18.49
C ALA A 408 -6.03 54.82 -19.81
N VAL A 409 -7.36 54.95 -19.96
CA VAL A 409 -8.28 56.09 -19.65
C VAL A 409 -9.77 55.64 -19.77
N GLU A 410 -10.70 56.21 -18.97
CA GLU A 410 -12.20 56.27 -19.10
C GLU A 410 -13.04 54.95 -19.17
N ALA A 411 -14.35 54.86 -18.83
CA ALA A 411 -15.35 55.58 -18.00
C ALA A 411 -16.62 54.66 -17.90
N GLU A 412 -17.79 54.87 -17.23
CA GLU A 412 -18.49 55.89 -16.41
C GLU A 412 -19.13 55.18 -15.17
N ILE A 413 -19.41 55.76 -13.99
CA ILE A 413 -20.47 56.70 -13.53
C ILE A 413 -21.94 56.24 -13.72
N VAL A 414 -22.67 56.05 -12.59
CA VAL A 414 -24.05 56.53 -12.25
C VAL A 414 -24.40 56.10 -10.80
N ASP A 415 -25.30 56.82 -10.12
CA ASP A 415 -25.63 56.71 -8.68
C ASP A 415 -27.03 56.09 -8.41
N SER A 416 -27.31 55.91 -7.12
CA SER A 416 -28.51 55.43 -6.40
C SER A 416 -29.82 56.20 -6.73
N PRO A 417 -31.03 55.67 -6.40
CA PRO A 417 -31.53 55.72 -5.00
C PRO A 417 -32.45 54.53 -4.59
N ALA A 418 -32.97 54.58 -3.35
CA ALA A 418 -34.05 53.72 -2.84
C ALA A 418 -35.43 54.37 -3.03
N ASP A 419 -36.54 53.62 -2.88
CA ASP A 419 -37.63 53.95 -1.91
C ASP A 419 -38.76 52.87 -1.79
N GLN A 420 -39.64 53.08 -0.80
CA GLN A 420 -41.04 52.61 -0.63
C GLN A 420 -41.39 51.32 0.14
N ILE A 421 -42.42 51.49 0.99
CA ILE A 421 -43.11 50.54 1.85
C ILE A 421 -44.57 50.42 1.33
N PRO A 422 -45.30 49.32 1.59
CA PRO A 422 -46.67 49.54 2.08
C PRO A 422 -47.04 48.70 3.31
N THR A 423 -47.92 49.27 4.14
CA THR A 423 -48.33 48.77 5.45
C THR A 423 -49.60 47.91 5.37
N SER A 424 -49.75 46.95 6.29
CA SER A 424 -51.07 46.64 6.88
C SER A 424 -50.89 46.09 8.30
N MET A 425 -51.91 46.27 9.13
CA MET A 425 -51.97 45.82 10.54
C MET A 425 -53.00 44.68 10.64
N ASP A 426 -52.87 43.80 11.64
CA ASP A 426 -53.87 43.83 12.72
C ASP A 426 -53.41 43.16 14.03
N GLN A 427 -54.25 43.34 15.06
CA GLN A 427 -54.05 43.01 16.48
C GLN A 427 -54.16 41.47 16.75
N SER A 428 -53.89 40.89 17.92
CA SER A 428 -53.96 41.36 19.32
C SER A 428 -53.29 40.37 20.30
N GLY A 429 -53.03 40.78 21.56
CA GLY A 429 -53.03 39.85 22.70
C GLY A 429 -51.76 39.75 23.56
N THR A 430 -51.80 40.38 24.74
CA THR A 430 -50.92 40.17 25.91
C THR A 430 -51.73 40.47 27.18
N PRO A 431 -51.23 40.17 28.40
CA PRO A 431 -50.38 39.07 28.87
C PRO A 431 -51.12 38.21 29.93
N GLU A 432 -50.44 37.27 30.61
CA GLU A 432 -50.68 37.04 32.06
C GLU A 432 -49.50 36.33 32.74
N ASP A 433 -49.27 36.63 34.02
CA ASP A 433 -48.15 36.15 34.83
C ASP A 433 -48.41 34.80 35.49
N THR A 434 -47.35 34.04 35.78
CA THR A 434 -47.30 33.23 37.01
C THR A 434 -45.85 33.02 37.46
N LEU A 435 -45.57 33.31 38.73
CA LEU A 435 -44.28 33.09 39.38
C LEU A 435 -44.24 31.76 40.15
N GLU A 436 -43.07 31.46 40.72
CA GLU A 436 -42.79 30.42 41.73
C GLU A 436 -42.75 28.95 41.27
N ALA A 437 -41.53 28.45 41.02
CA ALA A 437 -40.98 27.33 41.79
C ALA A 437 -39.46 27.19 41.56
N GLU A 438 -38.63 27.60 42.52
CA GLU A 438 -37.24 27.15 42.56
C GLU A 438 -37.16 25.68 42.96
N LYS A 439 -36.55 24.83 42.12
CA LYS A 439 -35.91 23.58 42.58
C LYS A 439 -34.64 23.31 41.79
N THR A 440 -33.52 23.37 42.50
CA THR A 440 -32.18 23.08 41.99
C THR A 440 -32.06 21.65 41.49
N GLN A 441 -31.60 21.46 40.25
CA GLN A 441 -30.92 20.24 39.83
C GLN A 441 -29.87 20.55 38.78
N GLU A 442 -28.62 20.20 39.08
CA GLU A 442 -27.47 20.45 38.23
C GLU A 442 -27.57 19.62 36.95
N THR A 443 -27.74 20.28 35.81
CA THR A 443 -27.61 19.64 34.50
C THR A 443 -26.36 20.18 33.82
N GLN A 444 -25.36 19.32 33.63
CA GLN A 444 -24.11 19.69 33.00
C GLN A 444 -24.36 20.19 31.57
N ALA A 445 -23.87 21.40 31.25
CA ALA A 445 -23.94 21.95 29.91
C ALA A 445 -22.98 21.18 28.99
N VAL A 446 -23.48 20.08 28.41
CA VAL A 446 -22.81 19.41 27.29
C VAL A 446 -22.88 20.34 26.08
N GLU A 447 -21.78 21.03 25.81
CA GLU A 447 -21.64 21.83 24.59
C GLU A 447 -21.90 20.94 23.37
N LYS A 448 -22.98 21.23 22.63
CA LYS A 448 -23.25 20.59 21.35
C LYS A 448 -22.20 21.06 20.35
N VAL A 449 -21.12 20.31 20.22
CA VAL A 449 -20.16 20.49 19.12
C VAL A 449 -20.92 20.31 17.81
N GLU A 450 -20.82 21.29 16.91
CA GLU A 450 -21.43 21.17 15.58
C GLU A 450 -20.81 19.98 14.83
N LYS A 451 -21.64 19.01 14.47
CA LYS A 451 -21.20 17.79 13.78
C LYS A 451 -21.00 18.09 12.30
N VAL A 452 -19.76 17.99 11.83
CA VAL A 452 -19.41 18.21 10.41
C VAL A 452 -19.82 16.97 9.62
N LEU A 453 -20.93 17.08 8.88
CA LEU A 453 -21.43 16.03 7.99
C LEU A 453 -20.84 16.19 6.58
N VAL A 454 -20.24 15.12 6.05
CA VAL A 454 -19.67 15.08 4.70
C VAL A 454 -20.56 14.22 3.80
N ASP A 455 -21.01 14.81 2.70
CA ASP A 455 -21.85 14.18 1.67
C ASP A 455 -21.26 14.41 0.27
N SER A 456 -21.67 13.57 -0.68
CA SER A 456 -21.41 13.66 -2.11
C SER A 456 -21.44 15.09 -2.68
N SER A 457 -22.36 15.93 -2.19
CA SER A 457 -22.51 17.34 -2.56
C SER A 457 -21.37 18.24 -2.08
N ASN A 458 -20.91 18.11 -0.83
CA ASN A 458 -19.86 18.96 -0.24
C ASN A 458 -18.43 18.36 -0.35
N LEU A 459 -18.30 17.11 -0.80
CA LEU A 459 -17.04 16.42 -1.05
C LEU A 459 -16.05 17.24 -1.91
N VAL A 460 -16.55 18.08 -2.81
CA VAL A 460 -15.75 18.97 -3.68
C VAL A 460 -14.99 20.02 -2.88
N ASP A 461 -15.54 20.55 -1.79
CA ASP A 461 -14.87 21.56 -0.95
C ASP A 461 -13.71 20.94 -0.16
N PHE A 462 -13.81 19.65 0.17
CA PHE A 462 -12.76 18.89 0.85
C PHE A 462 -11.70 18.37 -0.13
N VAL A 463 -12.09 17.55 -1.10
CA VAL A 463 -11.17 16.84 -1.99
C VAL A 463 -10.73 17.69 -3.19
N GLY A 464 -11.56 18.63 -3.64
CA GLY A 464 -11.43 19.35 -4.91
C GLY A 464 -12.34 18.75 -5.99
N LYS A 465 -12.24 19.25 -7.23
CA LYS A 465 -13.01 18.70 -8.37
C LYS A 465 -12.67 17.21 -8.61
N PRO A 466 -13.62 16.39 -9.09
CA PRO A 466 -13.39 15.03 -9.56
C PRO A 466 -12.13 14.91 -10.43
N VAL A 467 -11.32 13.88 -10.16
CA VAL A 467 -10.09 13.59 -10.93
C VAL A 467 -10.41 12.69 -12.12
N PHE A 468 -11.46 11.89 -12.02
CA PHE A 468 -11.91 10.95 -13.03
C PHE A 468 -13.37 11.21 -13.40
N HIS A 469 -13.70 11.05 -14.67
CA HIS A 469 -15.07 10.99 -15.18
C HIS A 469 -15.54 9.53 -15.25
N ALA A 470 -16.82 9.30 -15.58
CA ALA A 470 -17.33 7.95 -15.85
C ALA A 470 -16.57 7.27 -17.01
N GLU A 471 -16.46 5.94 -16.98
CA GLU A 471 -15.86 5.16 -18.09
C GLU A 471 -16.88 4.86 -19.22
N ARG A 472 -18.17 5.09 -18.97
CA ARG A 472 -19.24 4.98 -19.97
C ARG A 472 -19.28 6.24 -20.85
N ILE A 473 -18.75 6.15 -22.07
CA ILE A 473 -18.77 7.23 -23.07
C ILE A 473 -20.10 7.25 -23.84
N TYR A 474 -20.68 6.07 -24.10
CA TYR A 474 -21.87 5.91 -24.94
C TYR A 474 -22.95 5.09 -24.23
N ASP A 475 -24.18 5.58 -24.19
CA ASP A 475 -25.32 4.82 -23.65
C ASP A 475 -25.77 3.69 -24.57
N GLN A 476 -25.63 3.89 -25.86
CA GLN A 476 -25.68 2.88 -26.92
C GLN A 476 -24.51 3.18 -27.86
N THR A 477 -23.68 2.18 -28.13
CA THR A 477 -22.53 2.32 -29.03
C THR A 477 -23.01 2.57 -30.47
N PRO A 478 -22.54 3.61 -31.16
CA PRO A 478 -22.87 3.85 -32.56
C PRO A 478 -22.28 2.75 -33.47
N VAL A 479 -22.75 2.72 -34.72
CA VAL A 479 -22.24 1.82 -35.76
C VAL A 479 -20.71 1.98 -35.90
N GLY A 480 -19.98 0.86 -35.93
CA GLY A 480 -18.52 0.88 -36.00
C GLY A 480 -17.81 1.20 -34.68
N VAL A 481 -18.52 1.21 -33.54
CA VAL A 481 -17.93 1.35 -32.19
C VAL A 481 -18.30 0.17 -31.31
N VAL A 482 -17.32 -0.43 -30.63
CA VAL A 482 -17.52 -1.64 -29.79
C VAL A 482 -16.71 -1.56 -28.50
N MET A 483 -17.30 -1.93 -27.36
CA MET A 483 -16.58 -2.02 -26.09
C MET A 483 -15.73 -3.30 -25.99
N GLY A 484 -14.44 -3.14 -25.70
CA GLY A 484 -13.50 -4.19 -25.38
C GLY A 484 -12.94 -4.08 -23.97
N LEU A 485 -12.53 -5.21 -23.40
CA LEU A 485 -11.93 -5.27 -22.06
C LEU A 485 -10.40 -5.37 -22.13
N ALA A 486 -9.72 -4.39 -21.56
CA ALA A 486 -8.26 -4.30 -21.51
C ALA A 486 -7.71 -4.53 -20.10
N TRP A 487 -6.44 -4.92 -20.03
CA TRP A 487 -5.65 -5.00 -18.80
C TRP A 487 -4.52 -3.98 -18.88
N THR A 488 -4.22 -3.32 -17.76
CA THR A 488 -3.14 -2.32 -17.65
C THR A 488 -2.45 -2.48 -16.29
N ALA A 489 -1.26 -1.87 -16.13
CA ALA A 489 -0.55 -1.84 -14.85
C ALA A 489 -1.35 -1.18 -13.70
N MET A 490 -2.40 -0.40 -13.99
CA MET A 490 -3.30 0.19 -12.99
C MET A 490 -4.52 -0.69 -12.67
N GLY A 491 -4.65 -1.86 -13.32
CA GLY A 491 -5.82 -2.72 -13.29
C GLY A 491 -6.56 -2.78 -14.63
N GLY A 492 -7.75 -3.37 -14.65
CA GLY A 492 -8.57 -3.49 -15.86
C GLY A 492 -9.27 -2.19 -16.24
N SER A 493 -9.46 -1.99 -17.54
CA SER A 493 -10.18 -0.84 -18.11
C SER A 493 -11.05 -1.25 -19.30
N THR A 494 -12.15 -0.54 -19.50
CA THR A 494 -12.98 -0.63 -20.72
C THR A 494 -12.43 0.32 -21.78
N LEU A 495 -12.29 -0.16 -23.00
CA LEU A 495 -11.92 0.64 -24.16
C LEU A 495 -13.01 0.56 -25.23
N TYR A 496 -13.31 1.65 -25.91
CA TYR A 496 -14.14 1.62 -27.12
C TYR A 496 -13.22 1.54 -28.32
N ILE A 497 -13.31 0.48 -29.11
CA ILE A 497 -12.64 0.43 -30.41
C ILE A 497 -13.57 1.11 -31.42
N GLU A 498 -13.04 2.08 -32.14
CA GLU A 498 -13.80 2.92 -33.06
C GLU A 498 -13.26 2.70 -34.48
N THR A 499 -14.14 2.49 -35.46
CA THR A 499 -13.77 2.37 -36.87
C THR A 499 -14.63 3.28 -37.72
N THR A 500 -14.00 4.09 -38.56
CA THR A 500 -14.65 5.05 -39.45
C THR A 500 -14.17 4.90 -40.89
N PRO A 501 -15.03 5.10 -41.91
CA PRO A 501 -14.59 5.21 -43.30
C PRO A 501 -13.94 6.59 -43.54
N VAL A 502 -12.87 6.62 -44.34
CA VAL A 502 -12.12 7.83 -44.68
C VAL A 502 -12.33 8.23 -46.14
N GLU A 503 -12.21 7.26 -47.05
CA GLU A 503 -12.44 7.42 -48.48
C GLU A 503 -13.17 6.19 -49.02
N GLN A 504 -14.06 6.39 -49.99
CA GLN A 504 -14.63 5.34 -50.81
C GLN A 504 -14.16 5.50 -52.27
N GLY A 505 -13.86 4.39 -52.93
CA GLY A 505 -13.44 4.33 -54.32
C GLY A 505 -12.93 2.94 -54.69
N GLU A 506 -13.20 2.50 -55.92
CA GLU A 506 -12.89 1.13 -56.34
C GLU A 506 -11.42 0.78 -56.16
N GLY A 507 -11.15 -0.35 -55.48
CA GLY A 507 -9.79 -0.81 -55.20
C GLY A 507 -8.99 -0.01 -54.16
N LYS A 508 -9.57 1.02 -53.52
CA LYS A 508 -8.89 1.81 -52.46
C LYS A 508 -8.89 1.16 -51.06
N GLY A 509 -9.29 -0.10 -50.93
CA GLY A 509 -9.36 -0.83 -49.66
C GLY A 509 -8.04 -0.84 -48.88
N ALA A 510 -7.99 -0.13 -47.76
CA ALA A 510 -6.80 0.02 -46.91
C ALA A 510 -7.21 0.27 -45.44
N LEU A 511 -6.32 -0.02 -44.50
CA LEU A 511 -6.56 0.13 -43.06
C LEU A 511 -5.49 1.02 -42.40
N ASN A 512 -5.91 2.19 -41.93
CA ASN A 512 -5.12 3.04 -41.05
C ASN A 512 -5.33 2.62 -39.58
N LEU A 513 -4.26 2.59 -38.79
CA LEU A 513 -4.28 2.24 -37.36
C LEU A 513 -3.76 3.39 -36.51
N THR A 514 -4.45 3.71 -35.40
CA THR A 514 -4.03 4.76 -34.46
C THR A 514 -4.37 4.41 -33.01
N GLY A 515 -3.64 4.98 -32.05
CA GLY A 515 -3.87 4.76 -30.60
C GLY A 515 -2.66 4.34 -29.77
N GLN A 516 -1.42 4.63 -30.23
CA GLN A 516 -0.17 4.11 -29.64
C GLN A 516 -0.16 2.57 -29.51
N LEU A 517 -0.57 1.89 -30.60
CA LEU A 517 -0.51 0.44 -30.71
C LEU A 517 0.96 -0.02 -30.79
N GLY A 518 1.33 -1.03 -30.00
CA GLY A 518 2.55 -1.79 -30.18
C GLY A 518 2.47 -2.76 -31.36
N ASP A 519 3.51 -3.54 -31.59
CA ASP A 519 3.65 -4.33 -32.83
C ASP A 519 2.74 -5.56 -32.85
N VAL A 520 2.59 -6.26 -31.71
CA VAL A 520 1.66 -7.40 -31.59
C VAL A 520 0.20 -6.95 -31.80
N MET A 521 -0.15 -5.75 -31.33
CA MET A 521 -1.48 -5.18 -31.54
C MET A 521 -1.71 -4.70 -32.98
N LYS A 522 -0.67 -4.28 -33.73
CA LYS A 522 -0.77 -4.02 -35.18
C LYS A 522 -0.99 -5.31 -35.97
N GLU A 523 -0.26 -6.38 -35.65
CA GLU A 523 -0.44 -7.69 -36.26
C GLU A 523 -1.85 -8.26 -35.98
N SER A 524 -2.30 -8.17 -34.72
CA SER A 524 -3.66 -8.54 -34.32
C SER A 524 -4.73 -7.77 -35.12
N ALA A 525 -4.53 -6.48 -35.40
CA ALA A 525 -5.44 -5.69 -36.23
C ALA A 525 -5.44 -6.12 -37.72
N GLN A 526 -4.30 -6.52 -38.29
CA GLN A 526 -4.23 -7.07 -39.65
C GLN A 526 -4.90 -8.45 -39.76
N ILE A 527 -4.73 -9.31 -38.75
CA ILE A 527 -5.42 -10.60 -38.65
C ILE A 527 -6.94 -10.36 -38.53
N ALA A 528 -7.37 -9.47 -37.63
CA ALA A 528 -8.76 -9.08 -37.47
C ALA A 528 -9.38 -8.55 -38.78
N TYR A 529 -8.66 -7.70 -39.53
CA TYR A 529 -9.10 -7.21 -40.83
C TYR A 529 -9.28 -8.32 -41.86
N THR A 530 -8.32 -9.25 -41.93
CA THR A 530 -8.38 -10.41 -42.83
C THR A 530 -9.55 -11.33 -42.50
N VAL A 531 -9.80 -11.57 -41.21
CA VAL A 531 -10.93 -12.36 -40.71
C VAL A 531 -12.27 -11.67 -40.96
N ALA A 532 -12.38 -10.36 -40.71
CA ALA A 532 -13.60 -9.58 -40.98
C ALA A 532 -13.99 -9.64 -42.47
N ARG A 533 -13.01 -9.51 -43.38
CA ARG A 533 -13.21 -9.68 -44.83
C ARG A 533 -13.73 -11.07 -45.18
N ALA A 534 -13.13 -12.12 -44.60
CA ALA A 534 -13.51 -13.50 -44.84
C ALA A 534 -14.89 -13.87 -44.22
N ILE A 535 -15.39 -13.11 -43.24
CA ILE A 535 -16.74 -13.28 -42.68
C ILE A 535 -17.78 -12.54 -43.50
N LEU A 536 -17.51 -11.29 -43.90
CA LEU A 536 -18.44 -10.52 -44.75
C LEU A 536 -18.70 -11.25 -46.07
N LEU A 537 -17.66 -11.75 -46.73
CA LEU A 537 -17.77 -12.52 -47.97
C LEU A 537 -18.63 -13.81 -47.85
N GLU A 538 -18.79 -14.35 -46.64
CA GLU A 538 -19.64 -15.52 -46.37
C GLU A 538 -21.09 -15.12 -46.05
N LYS A 539 -21.31 -13.96 -45.41
CA LYS A 539 -22.64 -13.50 -44.96
C LYS A 539 -23.35 -12.62 -45.99
N ASP A 540 -22.59 -11.85 -46.75
CA ASP A 540 -23.06 -10.82 -47.68
C ASP A 540 -22.07 -10.72 -48.87
N PRO A 541 -22.10 -11.69 -49.82
CA PRO A 541 -21.09 -11.81 -50.87
C PRO A 541 -21.08 -10.64 -51.87
N GLU A 542 -22.21 -9.95 -52.02
CA GLU A 542 -22.42 -8.83 -52.94
C GLU A 542 -21.88 -7.50 -52.40
N ASN A 543 -21.29 -7.47 -51.20
CA ASN A 543 -20.91 -6.26 -50.49
C ASN A 543 -19.39 -5.98 -50.59
N PRO A 544 -18.94 -5.07 -51.48
CA PRO A 544 -17.53 -4.81 -51.73
C PRO A 544 -16.88 -3.86 -50.69
N PHE A 545 -17.52 -3.60 -49.54
CA PHE A 545 -17.14 -2.54 -48.59
C PHE A 545 -15.64 -2.52 -48.26
N PHE A 546 -15.04 -3.66 -47.87
CA PHE A 546 -13.62 -3.76 -47.55
C PHE A 546 -12.66 -3.75 -48.76
N GLY A 547 -13.17 -3.91 -49.99
CA GLY A 547 -12.38 -3.74 -51.21
C GLY A 547 -12.31 -2.28 -51.67
N ASN A 548 -13.38 -1.52 -51.42
CA ASN A 548 -13.58 -0.18 -51.96
C ASN A 548 -13.54 0.93 -50.90
N THR A 549 -13.40 0.62 -49.61
CA THR A 549 -13.38 1.62 -48.53
C THR A 549 -12.04 1.61 -47.80
N LYS A 550 -11.42 2.78 -47.68
CA LYS A 550 -10.29 3.04 -46.81
C LYS A 550 -10.81 3.31 -45.40
N LEU A 551 -10.43 2.46 -44.45
CA LEU A 551 -10.87 2.50 -43.07
C LEU A 551 -9.80 3.08 -42.15
N HIS A 552 -10.24 3.68 -41.05
CA HIS A 552 -9.39 4.11 -39.96
C HIS A 552 -9.92 3.50 -38.67
N LEU A 553 -9.11 2.63 -38.06
CA LEU A 553 -9.38 2.03 -36.75
C LEU A 553 -8.60 2.81 -35.70
N HIS A 554 -9.32 3.29 -34.69
CA HIS A 554 -8.80 4.04 -33.56
C HIS A 554 -9.00 3.25 -32.26
N VAL A 555 -7.96 3.24 -31.42
CA VAL A 555 -8.05 2.84 -30.02
C VAL A 555 -7.79 4.09 -29.17
N PRO A 556 -8.82 4.66 -28.51
CA PRO A 556 -8.71 5.85 -27.65
C PRO A 556 -7.70 5.70 -26.50
N ALA A 557 -7.40 6.81 -25.83
CA ALA A 557 -6.37 6.91 -24.79
C ALA A 557 -4.95 6.55 -25.29
N GLY A 558 -4.59 7.04 -26.48
CA GLY A 558 -3.26 6.94 -27.08
C GLY A 558 -2.18 7.80 -26.41
N ALA A 559 -2.15 7.79 -25.07
CA ALA A 559 -1.05 8.28 -24.23
C ALA A 559 -0.47 7.17 -23.34
N THR A 560 -1.19 6.05 -23.20
CA THR A 560 -0.68 4.78 -22.67
C THR A 560 -0.38 3.85 -23.86
N PRO A 561 0.83 3.30 -24.00
CA PRO A 561 1.11 2.27 -25.00
C PRO A 561 0.20 1.06 -24.81
N LYS A 562 -0.26 0.47 -25.92
CA LYS A 562 -1.16 -0.70 -25.92
C LYS A 562 -0.59 -1.77 -26.81
N ASP A 563 -0.10 -2.84 -26.20
CA ASP A 563 0.36 -4.02 -26.93
C ASP A 563 -0.23 -5.29 -26.32
N GLY A 564 -0.60 -6.24 -27.18
CA GLY A 564 -1.27 -7.47 -26.80
C GLY A 564 -2.48 -7.82 -27.68
N PRO A 565 -2.66 -9.11 -28.06
CA PRO A 565 -3.61 -9.52 -29.09
C PRO A 565 -5.07 -9.65 -28.61
N SER A 566 -5.35 -9.49 -27.31
CA SER A 566 -6.66 -9.79 -26.68
C SER A 566 -7.83 -8.88 -27.08
N ALA A 567 -7.62 -7.97 -28.04
CA ALA A 567 -8.63 -7.11 -28.65
C ALA A 567 -9.13 -7.62 -30.02
N GLY A 568 -8.60 -8.74 -30.53
CA GLY A 568 -8.87 -9.24 -31.87
C GLY A 568 -10.36 -9.39 -32.20
N CYS A 569 -11.14 -10.05 -31.32
CA CYS A 569 -12.59 -10.18 -31.51
C CYS A 569 -13.35 -8.84 -31.50
N THR A 570 -12.94 -7.89 -30.66
CA THR A 570 -13.52 -6.53 -30.59
C THR A 570 -13.27 -5.78 -31.91
N MET A 571 -12.06 -5.88 -32.47
CA MET A 571 -11.70 -5.26 -33.75
C MET A 571 -12.49 -5.85 -34.93
N ILE A 572 -12.67 -7.18 -35.00
CA ILE A 572 -13.53 -7.81 -36.03
C ILE A 572 -14.98 -7.31 -35.89
N THR A 573 -15.50 -7.24 -34.67
CA THR A 573 -16.89 -6.80 -34.42
C THR A 573 -17.10 -5.34 -34.84
N SER A 574 -16.12 -4.47 -34.56
CA SER A 574 -16.10 -3.07 -35.00
C SER A 574 -16.12 -2.93 -36.53
N LEU A 575 -15.26 -3.70 -37.21
CA LEU A 575 -15.18 -3.74 -38.68
C LEU A 575 -16.48 -4.26 -39.32
N LEU A 576 -17.07 -5.33 -38.79
CA LEU A 576 -18.32 -5.91 -39.29
C LEU A 576 -19.54 -5.03 -39.00
N SER A 577 -19.60 -4.41 -37.82
CA SER A 577 -20.67 -3.46 -37.46
C SER A 577 -20.74 -2.33 -38.48
N LEU A 578 -19.59 -1.77 -38.85
CA LEU A 578 -19.51 -0.72 -39.86
C LEU A 578 -19.87 -1.23 -41.26
N ALA A 579 -19.34 -2.37 -41.69
CA ALA A 579 -19.58 -2.92 -43.03
C ALA A 579 -21.05 -3.35 -43.28
N MET A 580 -21.75 -3.75 -42.22
CA MET A 580 -23.17 -4.14 -42.24
C MET A 580 -24.11 -3.00 -41.84
N ASN A 581 -23.58 -1.82 -41.50
CA ASN A 581 -24.31 -0.67 -40.94
C ASN A 581 -25.24 -1.04 -39.75
N LYS A 582 -24.84 -2.03 -38.93
CA LYS A 582 -25.66 -2.55 -37.81
C LYS A 582 -24.94 -2.27 -36.47
N PRO A 583 -25.57 -1.57 -35.51
CA PRO A 583 -24.97 -1.38 -34.19
C PRO A 583 -24.91 -2.70 -33.42
N VAL A 584 -23.95 -2.81 -32.51
CA VAL A 584 -23.81 -3.96 -31.60
C VAL A 584 -24.84 -3.90 -30.46
N LYS A 585 -25.22 -5.07 -29.94
CA LYS A 585 -26.07 -5.21 -28.74
C LYS A 585 -25.58 -4.31 -27.58
N LYS A 586 -26.52 -3.58 -26.96
CA LYS A 586 -26.25 -2.69 -25.82
C LYS A 586 -25.74 -3.49 -24.59
N ASP A 587 -24.91 -2.84 -23.78
CA ASP A 587 -24.31 -3.36 -22.53
C ASP A 587 -23.50 -4.65 -22.71
N LEU A 588 -22.90 -4.82 -23.90
CA LEU A 588 -22.01 -5.93 -24.27
C LEU A 588 -20.54 -5.47 -24.28
N ALA A 589 -19.66 -6.21 -23.60
CA ALA A 589 -18.22 -6.11 -23.74
C ALA A 589 -17.59 -7.46 -24.11
N MET A 590 -16.45 -7.44 -24.79
CA MET A 590 -15.76 -8.66 -25.24
C MET A 590 -14.23 -8.55 -25.20
N THR A 591 -13.57 -9.70 -25.09
CA THR A 591 -12.12 -9.82 -25.19
C THR A 591 -11.75 -11.23 -25.60
N GLY A 592 -10.66 -11.35 -26.36
CA GLY A 592 -10.26 -12.61 -26.99
C GLY A 592 -9.29 -12.32 -28.13
N GLU A 593 -8.16 -13.03 -28.12
CA GLU A 593 -7.28 -13.13 -29.28
C GLU A 593 -7.96 -13.98 -30.36
N VAL A 594 -7.63 -13.76 -31.63
CA VAL A 594 -8.30 -14.40 -32.77
C VAL A 594 -7.31 -14.90 -33.81
N THR A 595 -7.50 -16.12 -34.31
CA THR A 595 -6.72 -16.68 -35.40
C THR A 595 -7.31 -16.37 -36.78
N LEU A 596 -6.51 -16.49 -37.84
CA LEU A 596 -7.03 -16.49 -39.23
C LEU A 596 -8.09 -17.59 -39.48
N THR A 597 -8.08 -18.65 -38.69
CA THR A 597 -9.08 -19.74 -38.70
C THR A 597 -10.31 -19.46 -37.82
N ARG A 598 -10.53 -18.20 -37.41
CA ARG A 598 -11.67 -17.71 -36.61
C ARG A 598 -11.77 -18.27 -35.17
N LYS A 599 -10.75 -18.98 -34.69
CA LYS A 599 -10.72 -19.49 -33.30
C LYS A 599 -10.36 -18.39 -32.32
N ILE A 600 -11.01 -18.44 -31.16
CA ILE A 600 -10.79 -17.51 -30.06
C ILE A 600 -9.80 -18.15 -29.08
N LEU A 601 -8.67 -17.47 -28.83
CA LEU A 601 -7.62 -17.97 -27.96
C LEU A 601 -7.73 -17.38 -26.53
N PRO A 602 -7.27 -18.11 -25.49
CA PRO A 602 -7.31 -17.66 -24.11
C PRO A 602 -6.54 -16.36 -23.88
N ILE A 603 -6.96 -15.61 -22.87
CA ILE A 603 -6.42 -14.31 -22.50
C ILE A 603 -5.95 -14.26 -21.04
N GLY A 604 -5.03 -13.33 -20.74
CA GLY A 604 -4.71 -12.94 -19.36
C GLY A 604 -5.66 -11.88 -18.79
N GLY A 605 -5.64 -11.73 -17.45
CA GLY A 605 -6.30 -10.65 -16.72
C GLY A 605 -7.83 -10.78 -16.59
N VAL A 606 -8.36 -12.01 -16.55
CA VAL A 606 -9.82 -12.27 -16.48
C VAL A 606 -10.47 -11.59 -15.27
N LYS A 607 -9.83 -11.64 -14.10
CA LYS A 607 -10.31 -10.99 -12.86
C LYS A 607 -10.45 -9.47 -13.05
N GLU A 608 -9.37 -8.82 -13.47
CA GLU A 608 -9.30 -7.37 -13.66
C GLU A 608 -10.26 -6.88 -14.74
N LYS A 609 -10.39 -7.62 -15.85
CA LYS A 609 -11.32 -7.33 -16.95
C LYS A 609 -12.77 -7.46 -16.51
N THR A 610 -13.11 -8.47 -15.69
CA THR A 610 -14.45 -8.63 -15.11
C THR A 610 -14.78 -7.47 -14.16
N ILE A 611 -13.84 -7.06 -13.30
CA ILE A 611 -14.00 -5.90 -12.41
C ILE A 611 -14.19 -4.60 -13.20
N ALA A 612 -13.48 -4.42 -14.33
CA ALA A 612 -13.65 -3.26 -15.20
C ALA A 612 -15.01 -3.23 -15.91
N ALA A 613 -15.51 -4.40 -16.34
CA ALA A 613 -16.84 -4.53 -16.93
C ALA A 613 -17.94 -4.17 -15.92
N ARG A 614 -17.89 -4.73 -14.69
CA ARG A 614 -18.84 -4.41 -13.61
C ARG A 614 -18.83 -2.91 -13.27
N ARG A 615 -17.65 -2.27 -13.25
CA ARG A 615 -17.48 -0.82 -13.00
C ARG A 615 -18.04 0.09 -14.12
N SER A 616 -18.26 -0.43 -15.32
CA SER A 616 -18.84 0.31 -16.45
C SER A 616 -20.31 -0.07 -16.74
N ASP A 617 -20.99 -0.68 -15.77
CA ASP A 617 -22.37 -1.17 -15.88
C ASP A 617 -22.63 -2.09 -17.08
N VAL A 618 -21.62 -2.86 -17.48
CA VAL A 618 -21.72 -3.89 -18.53
C VAL A 618 -22.49 -5.07 -17.98
N LYS A 619 -23.50 -5.55 -18.71
CA LYS A 619 -24.34 -6.67 -18.31
C LYS A 619 -23.96 -7.99 -18.98
N THR A 620 -23.50 -7.93 -20.22
CA THR A 620 -23.09 -9.12 -21.00
C THR A 620 -21.60 -9.09 -21.28
N ILE A 621 -20.87 -10.15 -20.93
CA ILE A 621 -19.44 -10.30 -21.23
C ILE A 621 -19.22 -11.53 -22.10
N ILE A 622 -18.37 -11.41 -23.12
CA ILE A 622 -17.86 -12.53 -23.92
C ILE A 622 -16.40 -12.81 -23.55
N PHE A 623 -16.11 -14.04 -23.14
CA PHE A 623 -14.76 -14.56 -22.84
C PHE A 623 -14.44 -15.83 -23.66
N PRO A 624 -13.14 -16.14 -23.91
CA PRO A 624 -12.73 -17.40 -24.51
C PRO A 624 -13.14 -18.59 -23.65
N SER A 625 -13.56 -19.70 -24.27
CA SER A 625 -13.96 -20.95 -23.61
C SER A 625 -12.91 -21.47 -22.62
N ALA A 626 -11.64 -21.42 -23.00
CA ALA A 626 -10.50 -21.85 -22.20
C ALA A 626 -10.33 -21.05 -20.88
N ASN A 627 -10.81 -19.81 -20.81
CA ASN A 627 -10.78 -18.99 -19.59
C ASN A 627 -11.92 -19.30 -18.61
N ARG A 628 -12.80 -20.28 -18.91
CA ARG A 628 -13.87 -20.69 -17.99
C ARG A 628 -13.35 -21.01 -16.59
N ARG A 629 -12.25 -21.76 -16.47
CA ARG A 629 -11.66 -22.10 -15.16
C ARG A 629 -11.26 -20.83 -14.38
N ASP A 630 -10.53 -19.93 -15.03
CA ASP A 630 -10.02 -18.71 -14.40
C ASP A 630 -11.14 -17.71 -14.02
N PHE A 631 -12.30 -17.80 -14.68
CA PHE A 631 -13.52 -17.12 -14.28
C PHE A 631 -14.25 -17.85 -13.15
N ASP A 632 -14.35 -19.19 -13.20
CA ASP A 632 -15.00 -20.01 -12.17
C ASP A 632 -14.26 -19.91 -10.82
N GLU A 633 -12.95 -19.64 -10.81
CA GLU A 633 -12.14 -19.30 -9.63
C GLU A 633 -12.43 -17.90 -9.01
N LEU A 634 -13.21 -17.02 -9.66
CA LEU A 634 -13.53 -15.69 -9.11
C LEU A 634 -14.58 -15.77 -7.97
N ALA A 635 -14.42 -14.92 -6.96
CA ALA A 635 -15.38 -14.74 -5.87
C ALA A 635 -16.78 -14.38 -6.41
N PRO A 636 -17.89 -14.86 -5.79
CA PRO A 636 -19.24 -14.67 -6.30
C PRO A 636 -19.62 -13.19 -6.45
N ASN A 637 -19.14 -12.34 -5.54
CA ASN A 637 -19.28 -10.88 -5.53
C ASN A 637 -18.81 -10.21 -6.85
N VAL A 638 -17.88 -10.85 -7.58
CA VAL A 638 -17.32 -10.36 -8.84
C VAL A 638 -18.14 -10.83 -10.04
N LYS A 639 -18.90 -11.91 -9.89
CA LYS A 639 -19.75 -12.53 -10.92
C LYS A 639 -21.20 -12.00 -10.90
N GLU A 640 -21.66 -11.52 -9.75
CA GLU A 640 -23.03 -11.06 -9.55
C GLU A 640 -23.40 -9.91 -10.50
N GLY A 641 -24.58 -10.02 -11.13
CA GLY A 641 -25.08 -9.06 -12.12
C GLY A 641 -24.55 -9.24 -13.55
N LEU A 642 -23.63 -10.17 -13.80
CA LEU A 642 -23.00 -10.39 -15.11
C LEU A 642 -23.50 -11.67 -15.81
N ASP A 643 -24.01 -11.54 -17.03
CA ASP A 643 -24.24 -12.65 -17.96
C ASP A 643 -22.96 -12.89 -18.76
N VAL A 644 -22.39 -14.10 -18.67
CA VAL A 644 -21.06 -14.41 -19.20
C VAL A 644 -21.12 -15.56 -20.20
N HIS A 645 -20.85 -15.22 -21.46
CA HIS A 645 -20.86 -16.17 -22.57
C HIS A 645 -19.44 -16.62 -22.92
N PHE A 646 -19.23 -17.93 -22.91
CA PHE A 646 -17.96 -18.57 -23.24
C PHE A 646 -17.94 -19.05 -24.69
N VAL A 647 -16.91 -18.68 -25.46
CA VAL A 647 -16.84 -18.92 -26.91
C VAL A 647 -15.52 -19.55 -27.38
N ASP A 648 -15.61 -20.48 -28.33
CA ASP A 648 -14.48 -21.11 -29.03
C ASP A 648 -14.22 -20.49 -30.41
N ASP A 649 -15.27 -19.90 -31.01
CA ASP A 649 -15.29 -19.52 -32.42
C ASP A 649 -15.98 -18.17 -32.62
N TYR A 650 -15.43 -17.32 -33.50
CA TYR A 650 -15.98 -16.01 -33.78
C TYR A 650 -17.43 -16.06 -34.29
N ALA A 651 -17.88 -17.15 -34.92
CA ALA A 651 -19.28 -17.32 -35.31
C ALA A 651 -20.26 -17.22 -34.13
N GLN A 652 -19.85 -17.62 -32.93
CA GLN A 652 -20.64 -17.46 -31.70
C GLN A 652 -20.70 -15.99 -31.26
N ILE A 653 -19.58 -15.27 -31.33
CA ILE A 653 -19.50 -13.83 -31.04
C ILE A 653 -20.41 -13.03 -31.97
N TYR A 654 -20.38 -13.33 -33.27
CA TYR A 654 -21.24 -12.69 -34.27
C TYR A 654 -22.72 -12.81 -33.91
N ASN A 655 -23.19 -14.02 -33.55
CA ASN A 655 -24.56 -14.27 -33.16
C ASN A 655 -24.95 -13.54 -31.86
N LEU A 656 -24.04 -13.42 -30.89
CA LEU A 656 -24.27 -12.72 -29.63
C LEU A 656 -24.24 -11.18 -29.76
N ALA A 657 -23.43 -10.66 -30.69
CA ALA A 657 -23.26 -9.23 -30.93
C ALA A 657 -24.32 -8.62 -31.86
N PHE A 658 -24.80 -9.39 -32.84
CA PHE A 658 -25.72 -8.91 -33.90
C PHE A 658 -27.05 -9.68 -34.00
N GLY A 659 -27.23 -10.74 -33.21
CA GLY A 659 -28.50 -11.48 -33.15
C GLY A 659 -29.63 -10.66 -32.55
N GLU A 660 -30.86 -11.03 -32.90
CA GLU A 660 -32.07 -10.36 -32.40
C GLU A 660 -32.50 -10.96 -31.05
N ASN A 661 -32.96 -10.11 -30.12
CA ASN A 661 -33.48 -10.58 -28.84
C ASN A 661 -34.80 -11.32 -29.07
N PRO A 662 -35.01 -12.52 -28.48
CA PRO A 662 -36.29 -13.24 -28.54
C PRO A 662 -37.37 -12.62 -27.62
N GLN A 663 -37.40 -11.29 -27.50
CA GLN A 663 -38.34 -10.49 -26.69
C GLN A 663 -38.96 -9.32 -27.46
N THR A 664 -38.84 -9.29 -28.79
CA THR A 664 -39.59 -8.38 -29.68
C THR A 664 -40.41 -9.18 -30.69
N GLN A 665 -41.53 -9.72 -30.20
CA GLN A 665 -42.74 -10.09 -30.96
C GLN A 665 -43.95 -9.52 -30.22
#